data_AF-A0A421E6L2-F1
#
_entry.id   AF-A0A421E6L2-F1
#
_cell.length_a   1.000
_cell.length_b   1.000
_cell.length_c   1.000
_cell.angle_alpha   90.00
_cell.angle_beta   90.00
_cell.angle_gamma   90.00
#
_symmetry.space_group_name_H-M   'P 1'
#
loop_
_entity.id
_entity.type
_entity.pdbx_description
1 polymer ?
#
loop_
_entity_poly.entity_id
_entity_poly.type
_entity_poly.pdbx_seq_one_letter_code
_entity_poly.pdbx_strand_id
1 'polypeptide(L)'
;MFLVRNSNMVFPGFSISDNIVGKSVSFDTIRLEEYGELQHHWEGDLPPQVRLTSEAQDAIKCVLDKYYQRYPELRDWYPPGSTSFKFPVREADIDPLLNCLAHCIVLRLTPGAPSEFSSSEPRTLLYSEFLIDDLDYSINPPDWSQLDDSEMNVQAEIENQIPDGYDSIELTQEKFREYVYDVLRPIATESDWPEGAAWSINLALHELRKGRYQEAAYAFAAVRNSVTKSPTPVEETDYTQLLNKYLITLRDLSLHHSTAEAPSVSQERFVDISDRTYIFVPTFISEPTFHDPYFRMSSPIWIANALTFISGLAHALAAPTISRNEIDPFGSEMTFNNTSFVLRAANELVGIDERTNQEDPVGYLDYIDFREFAPEAVLTDVFESIGYETVGTFESSFEYEGIEVSLDADLVLEKDSKLHLVYYNPSDVQSLHQEVEQLDIEALLLIVAEEEYTETIIDSARNSETIELYYLDVGSTTLRSVDTGLPVRSQAPVTKSEVQERLRDLYDSANTVDNPQQKGDLLEQFAELLFKRYISETEVLRVNSETGSEEFDLVLRNNQESDPWENLSSIIMVECKNWSGSVGANVIHTLNSKADTLGANCTTGILLSWNGISGSEYEDAAHQRIRELKQQGFEVLHFDKSSMESMIESDTPNEIFDQRYIELITEY
;
A
#
# COMPACT_ATOMS: atom_id res chain seq x y z
N MET A 1 -3.67 -63.21 -11.30
CA MET A 1 -3.77 -61.84 -10.79
C MET A 1 -3.04 -60.97 -11.80
N PHE A 2 -3.76 -60.50 -12.82
CA PHE A 2 -3.21 -59.62 -13.86
C PHE A 2 -3.11 -58.22 -13.25
N LEU A 3 -1.90 -57.78 -12.95
CA LEU A 3 -1.63 -56.37 -12.70
C LEU A 3 -1.83 -55.65 -14.02
N VAL A 4 -2.88 -54.83 -14.08
CA VAL A 4 -3.00 -53.79 -15.10
C VAL A 4 -1.79 -52.88 -14.89
N ARG A 5 -0.79 -52.96 -15.77
CA ARG A 5 0.29 -51.98 -15.84
C ARG A 5 -0.39 -50.63 -16.13
N ASN A 6 -0.46 -49.75 -15.14
CA ASN A 6 -0.87 -48.36 -15.36
C ASN A 6 0.03 -47.78 -16.46
N SER A 7 -0.59 -47.21 -17.47
CA SER A 7 -0.03 -46.91 -18.78
C SER A 7 0.88 -45.69 -18.86
N ASN A 8 1.33 -45.13 -17.74
CA ASN A 8 2.33 -44.05 -17.74
C ASN A 8 3.51 -44.47 -16.85
N MET A 9 4.38 -45.35 -17.35
CA MET A 9 5.63 -45.67 -16.64
C MET A 9 6.58 -44.48 -16.77
N VAL A 10 6.63 -43.66 -15.74
CA VAL A 10 7.66 -42.64 -15.58
C VAL A 10 8.94 -43.32 -15.11
N PHE A 11 10.09 -42.99 -15.71
CA PHE A 11 11.37 -43.56 -15.30
C PHE A 11 11.70 -43.20 -13.83
N PRO A 12 12.34 -44.09 -13.04
CA PRO A 12 12.70 -43.83 -11.65
C PRO A 12 13.39 -42.49 -11.39
N GLY A 13 12.89 -41.69 -10.46
CA GLY A 13 13.43 -40.35 -10.19
C GLY A 13 12.79 -39.24 -11.04
N PHE A 14 12.08 -39.57 -12.12
CA PHE A 14 11.22 -38.61 -12.82
C PHE A 14 9.81 -38.56 -12.20
N SER A 15 9.14 -37.41 -12.32
CA SER A 15 7.69 -37.28 -12.16
C SER A 15 7.11 -36.34 -13.19
N ILE A 16 5.83 -36.54 -13.48
CA ILE A 16 5.03 -35.70 -14.35
C ILE A 16 3.92 -35.10 -13.50
N SER A 17 3.73 -33.80 -13.59
CA SER A 17 2.59 -33.08 -13.02
C SER A 17 1.90 -32.26 -14.10
N ASP A 18 0.68 -31.81 -13.84
CA ASP A 18 0.01 -30.86 -14.71
C ASP A 18 0.72 -29.49 -14.68
N ASN A 19 0.58 -28.75 -15.78
CA ASN A 19 1.05 -27.38 -15.92
C ASN A 19 0.00 -26.58 -16.71
N ILE A 20 0.00 -25.25 -16.56
CA ILE A 20 -0.94 -24.36 -17.27
C ILE A 20 -0.83 -24.56 -18.79
N VAL A 21 0.39 -24.83 -19.26
CA VAL A 21 0.69 -25.09 -20.66
C VAL A 21 1.45 -26.41 -20.74
N GLY A 22 0.75 -27.47 -21.17
CA GLY A 22 1.31 -28.82 -21.29
C GLY A 22 1.43 -29.57 -19.95
N LYS A 23 2.57 -30.20 -19.72
CA LYS A 23 2.91 -30.94 -18.50
C LYS A 23 4.22 -30.42 -17.93
N SER A 24 4.45 -30.62 -16.64
CA SER A 24 5.76 -30.37 -16.03
C SER A 24 6.45 -31.70 -15.74
N VAL A 25 7.69 -31.83 -16.20
CA VAL A 25 8.55 -32.97 -15.88
C VAL A 25 9.62 -32.51 -14.91
N SER A 26 9.81 -33.27 -13.83
CA SER A 26 10.91 -33.05 -12.90
C SER A 26 11.70 -34.32 -12.68
N PHE A 27 13.00 -34.17 -12.43
CA PHE A 27 13.90 -35.23 -12.00
C PHE A 27 14.47 -34.90 -10.63
N ASP A 28 14.52 -35.88 -9.74
CA ASP A 28 15.06 -35.75 -8.39
C ASP A 28 15.91 -36.96 -8.01
N THR A 29 17.18 -36.72 -7.67
CA THR A 29 18.10 -37.77 -7.24
C THR A 29 17.71 -38.39 -5.90
N ILE A 30 17.01 -37.67 -5.02
CA ILE A 30 16.55 -38.19 -3.73
C ILE A 30 15.52 -39.30 -3.95
N ARG A 31 14.58 -39.09 -4.88
CA ARG A 31 13.61 -40.14 -5.26
C ARG A 31 14.28 -41.35 -5.89
N LEU A 32 15.43 -41.15 -6.55
CA LEU A 32 16.21 -42.22 -7.11
C LEU A 32 17.01 -43.00 -6.05
N GLU A 33 17.46 -42.34 -4.97
CA GLU A 33 18.10 -42.97 -3.82
C GLU A 33 17.16 -43.94 -3.09
N GLU A 34 15.85 -43.66 -3.09
CA GLU A 34 14.82 -44.53 -2.52
C GLU A 34 14.56 -45.80 -3.35
N TYR A 35 15.11 -45.86 -4.57
CA TYR A 35 14.91 -46.97 -5.50
C TYR A 35 15.91 -48.10 -5.21
N GLY A 36 15.41 -49.20 -4.65
CA GLY A 36 16.25 -50.27 -4.08
C GLY A 36 17.22 -50.93 -5.06
N GLU A 37 16.89 -50.96 -6.35
CA GLU A 37 17.70 -51.55 -7.41
C GLU A 37 19.00 -50.77 -7.67
N LEU A 38 19.05 -49.48 -7.30
CA LEU A 38 20.28 -48.70 -7.39
C LEU A 38 21.39 -49.24 -6.48
N GLN A 39 21.02 -49.97 -5.41
CA GLN A 39 21.95 -50.64 -4.51
C GLN A 39 22.78 -51.72 -5.23
N HIS A 40 22.30 -52.30 -6.35
CA HIS A 40 23.08 -53.27 -7.12
C HIS A 40 24.36 -52.67 -7.74
N HIS A 41 24.39 -51.35 -7.94
CA HIS A 41 25.54 -50.63 -8.47
C HIS A 41 26.48 -50.10 -7.39
N TRP A 42 26.15 -50.33 -6.12
CA TRP A 42 26.85 -49.79 -4.98
C TRP A 42 27.39 -50.90 -4.07
N GLU A 43 28.70 -50.92 -3.86
CA GLU A 43 29.38 -51.93 -3.04
C GLU A 43 29.38 -51.59 -1.53
N GLY A 44 28.84 -50.43 -1.14
CA GLY A 44 28.84 -49.98 0.25
C GLY A 44 27.62 -50.45 1.06
N ASP A 45 27.81 -50.64 2.36
CA ASP A 45 26.77 -51.10 3.30
C ASP A 45 25.63 -50.09 3.53
N LEU A 46 25.85 -48.82 3.17
CA LEU A 46 24.86 -47.76 3.25
C LEU A 46 24.42 -47.34 1.84
N PRO A 47 23.16 -46.89 1.67
CA PRO A 47 22.68 -46.35 0.40
C PRO A 47 23.62 -45.24 -0.13
N PRO A 48 23.90 -45.21 -1.44
CA PRO A 48 24.69 -44.13 -2.03
C PRO A 48 23.89 -42.83 -2.02
N GLN A 49 24.58 -41.71 -1.78
CA GLN A 49 24.10 -40.39 -2.20
C GLN A 49 24.29 -40.24 -3.71
N VAL A 50 23.23 -39.84 -4.40
CA VAL A 50 23.16 -39.70 -5.85
C VAL A 50 23.18 -38.23 -6.21
N ARG A 51 24.05 -37.84 -7.14
CA ARG A 51 24.13 -36.49 -7.69
C ARG A 51 24.28 -36.53 -9.20
N LEU A 52 23.82 -35.49 -9.88
CA LEU A 52 24.16 -35.24 -11.27
C LEU A 52 25.63 -34.79 -11.38
N THR A 53 26.36 -35.31 -12.38
CA THR A 53 27.69 -34.75 -12.70
C THR A 53 27.54 -33.39 -13.39
N SER A 54 28.61 -32.59 -13.40
CA SER A 54 28.65 -31.34 -14.17
C SER A 54 28.42 -31.57 -15.67
N GLU A 55 28.97 -32.66 -16.21
CA GLU A 55 28.79 -33.03 -17.61
C GLU A 55 27.32 -33.39 -17.91
N ALA A 56 26.65 -34.07 -16.97
CA ALA A 56 25.23 -34.37 -17.09
C ALA A 56 24.38 -33.09 -17.07
N GLN A 57 24.71 -32.13 -16.20
CA GLN A 57 24.01 -30.84 -16.13
C GLN A 57 24.11 -30.08 -17.47
N ASP A 58 25.31 -30.00 -18.04
CA ASP A 58 25.54 -29.34 -19.33
C ASP A 58 24.82 -30.08 -20.49
N ALA A 59 24.79 -31.42 -20.45
CA ALA A 59 24.10 -32.22 -21.45
C ALA A 59 22.57 -32.07 -21.36
N ILE A 60 22.00 -32.10 -20.15
CA ILE A 60 20.57 -31.83 -19.91
C ILE A 60 20.21 -30.45 -20.44
N LYS A 61 21.02 -29.43 -20.11
CA LYS A 61 20.83 -28.07 -20.63
C LYS A 61 20.80 -28.05 -22.16
N CYS A 62 21.74 -28.73 -22.81
CA CYS A 62 21.78 -28.80 -24.28
C CYS A 62 20.54 -29.46 -24.89
N VAL A 63 20.03 -30.54 -24.27
CA VAL A 63 18.79 -31.22 -24.69
C VAL A 63 17.60 -30.26 -24.54
N LEU A 64 17.45 -29.61 -23.39
CA LEU A 64 16.35 -28.67 -23.14
C LEU A 64 16.43 -27.43 -24.03
N ASP A 65 17.61 -26.84 -24.22
CA ASP A 65 17.80 -25.70 -25.12
C ASP A 65 17.42 -26.06 -26.57
N LYS A 66 17.73 -27.28 -27.02
CA LYS A 66 17.32 -27.76 -28.34
C LYS A 66 15.80 -27.97 -28.43
N TYR A 67 15.16 -28.46 -27.38
CA TYR A 67 13.70 -28.59 -27.31
C TYR A 67 13.02 -27.22 -27.35
N TYR A 68 13.50 -26.23 -26.59
CA TYR A 68 12.93 -24.87 -26.57
C TYR A 68 13.28 -24.02 -27.78
N GLN A 69 14.28 -24.38 -28.58
CA GLN A 69 14.43 -23.79 -29.92
C GLN A 69 13.25 -24.13 -30.83
N ARG A 70 12.61 -25.28 -30.58
CA ARG A 70 11.43 -25.74 -31.32
C ARG A 70 10.13 -25.18 -30.72
N TYR A 71 10.05 -25.10 -29.41
CA TYR A 71 8.89 -24.60 -28.66
C TYR A 71 9.30 -23.46 -27.71
N PRO A 72 9.69 -22.28 -28.25
CA PRO A 72 10.14 -21.15 -27.44
C PRO A 72 9.10 -20.67 -26.42
N GLU A 73 7.82 -20.86 -26.72
CA GLU A 73 6.68 -20.50 -25.88
C GLU A 73 6.55 -21.31 -24.59
N LEU A 74 7.19 -22.49 -24.53
CA LEU A 74 7.25 -23.30 -23.31
C LEU A 74 8.48 -23.00 -22.45
N ARG A 75 9.31 -22.02 -22.81
CA ARG A 75 10.60 -21.84 -22.15
C ARG A 75 10.44 -21.25 -20.75
N ASP A 76 10.33 -22.13 -19.76
CA ASP A 76 10.34 -21.78 -18.33
C ASP A 76 11.09 -22.86 -17.54
N TRP A 77 12.43 -22.84 -17.59
CA TRP A 77 13.24 -23.85 -16.91
C TRP A 77 14.48 -23.25 -16.24
N TYR A 78 14.84 -23.80 -15.10
CA TYR A 78 16.02 -23.42 -14.32
C TYR A 78 17.20 -24.34 -14.68
N PRO A 79 18.45 -23.81 -14.76
CA PRO A 79 19.64 -24.63 -14.94
C PRO A 79 19.63 -25.85 -14.00
N PRO A 80 20.00 -27.04 -14.47
CA PRO A 80 19.82 -28.24 -13.69
C PRO A 80 20.76 -28.20 -12.48
N GLY A 81 20.20 -28.37 -11.29
CA GLY A 81 20.95 -28.43 -10.05
C GLY A 81 21.74 -29.72 -9.91
N SER A 82 22.49 -29.89 -8.81
CA SER A 82 23.21 -31.15 -8.57
C SER A 82 22.32 -32.32 -8.14
N THR A 83 21.09 -32.02 -7.73
CA THR A 83 20.14 -32.99 -7.16
C THR A 83 18.80 -33.02 -7.90
N SER A 84 18.39 -31.94 -8.54
CA SER A 84 17.10 -31.90 -9.23
C SER A 84 17.05 -30.88 -10.37
N PHE A 85 16.08 -31.08 -11.26
CA PHE A 85 15.68 -30.11 -12.28
C PHE A 85 14.21 -30.30 -12.65
N LYS A 86 13.56 -29.22 -13.10
CA LYS A 86 12.14 -29.19 -13.51
C LYS A 86 12.00 -28.36 -14.78
N PHE A 87 11.16 -28.82 -15.70
CA PHE A 87 10.95 -28.17 -16.98
C PHE A 87 9.55 -28.49 -17.55
N PRO A 88 8.88 -27.54 -18.22
CA PRO A 88 7.63 -27.76 -18.95
C PRO A 88 7.86 -28.49 -20.29
N VAL A 89 6.88 -29.28 -20.70
CA VAL A 89 6.92 -30.09 -21.93
C VAL A 89 5.50 -30.32 -22.45
N ARG A 90 5.34 -30.56 -23.76
CA ARG A 90 4.08 -31.01 -24.32
C ARG A 90 3.83 -32.45 -23.93
N GLU A 91 2.57 -32.81 -23.67
CA GLU A 91 2.25 -34.19 -23.26
C GLU A 91 2.70 -35.24 -24.28
N ALA A 92 2.54 -34.96 -25.58
CA ALA A 92 2.99 -35.84 -26.66
C ALA A 92 4.52 -36.01 -26.75
N ASP A 93 5.29 -35.06 -26.20
CA ASP A 93 6.75 -35.02 -26.29
C ASP A 93 7.45 -35.62 -25.06
N ILE A 94 6.70 -36.02 -24.02
CA ILE A 94 7.25 -36.56 -22.76
C ILE A 94 8.13 -37.78 -23.03
N ASP A 95 7.59 -38.82 -23.68
CA ASP A 95 8.33 -40.08 -23.85
C ASP A 95 9.59 -39.92 -24.73
N PRO A 96 9.54 -39.26 -25.91
CA PRO A 96 10.75 -38.99 -26.68
C PRO A 96 11.80 -38.18 -25.91
N LEU A 97 11.36 -37.19 -25.13
CA LEU A 97 12.27 -36.32 -24.39
C LEU A 97 12.88 -37.02 -23.17
N LEU A 98 12.09 -37.82 -22.43
CA LEU A 98 12.60 -38.67 -21.35
C LEU A 98 13.63 -39.67 -21.87
N ASN A 99 13.40 -40.27 -23.04
CA ASN A 99 14.39 -41.13 -23.70
C ASN A 99 15.67 -40.36 -24.01
N CYS A 100 15.58 -39.15 -24.56
CA CYS A 100 16.74 -38.30 -24.84
C CYS A 100 17.52 -37.98 -23.55
N LEU A 101 16.83 -37.58 -22.48
CA LEU A 101 17.44 -37.26 -21.19
C LEU A 101 18.10 -38.48 -20.56
N ALA A 102 17.48 -39.67 -20.67
CA ALA A 102 18.04 -40.87 -20.08
C ALA A 102 19.43 -41.25 -20.61
N HIS A 103 19.71 -40.93 -21.88
CA HIS A 103 21.03 -41.13 -22.50
C HIS A 103 22.07 -40.06 -22.13
N CYS A 104 21.66 -38.95 -21.50
CA CYS A 104 22.54 -37.85 -21.14
C CYS A 104 22.77 -37.71 -19.63
N ILE A 105 21.92 -38.30 -18.80
CA ILE A 105 22.05 -38.26 -17.34
C ILE A 105 23.16 -39.22 -16.90
N VAL A 106 24.26 -38.64 -16.41
CA VAL A 106 25.32 -39.37 -15.71
C VAL A 106 25.17 -39.09 -14.22
N LEU A 107 24.96 -40.16 -13.46
CA LEU A 107 24.84 -40.13 -12.01
C LEU A 107 26.21 -40.33 -11.37
N ARG A 108 26.48 -39.61 -10.29
CA ARG A 108 27.60 -39.81 -9.38
C ARG A 108 27.09 -40.38 -8.08
N LEU A 109 27.49 -41.61 -7.79
CA LEU A 109 27.19 -42.33 -6.55
C LEU A 109 28.34 -42.07 -5.56
N THR A 110 27.99 -41.56 -4.38
CA THR A 110 28.93 -41.26 -3.29
C THR A 110 28.48 -41.94 -1.99
N PRO A 111 29.38 -42.26 -1.06
CA PRO A 111 28.98 -42.85 0.23
C PRO A 111 28.05 -41.91 1.00
N GLY A 112 26.92 -42.42 1.51
CA GLY A 112 25.89 -41.63 2.18
C GLY A 112 26.29 -40.94 3.49
N ALA A 113 27.46 -41.28 4.04
CA ALA A 113 28.05 -40.59 5.18
C ALA A 113 29.58 -40.51 5.02
N PRO A 114 30.23 -39.40 5.43
CA PRO A 114 31.67 -39.32 5.59
C PRO A 114 32.09 -40.17 6.79
N SER A 115 32.05 -41.50 6.64
CA SER A 115 32.67 -42.38 7.61
C SER A 115 34.14 -42.49 7.21
N GLU A 116 35.05 -42.28 8.18
CA GLU A 116 36.49 -42.53 8.00
C GLU A 116 36.81 -44.00 7.61
N PHE A 117 35.78 -44.83 7.49
CA PHE A 117 35.85 -46.27 7.24
C PHE A 117 35.25 -46.71 5.90
N SER A 118 34.64 -45.83 5.11
CA SER A 118 34.17 -46.17 3.76
C SER A 118 35.30 -45.92 2.75
N SER A 119 35.92 -46.99 2.26
CA SER A 119 36.93 -46.94 1.20
C SER A 119 36.34 -46.92 -0.21
N SER A 120 35.03 -46.74 -0.35
CA SER A 120 34.35 -46.80 -1.64
C SER A 120 34.59 -45.50 -2.40
N GLU A 121 35.36 -45.57 -3.49
CA GLU A 121 35.56 -44.44 -4.38
C GLU A 121 34.23 -44.04 -5.05
N PRO A 122 33.98 -42.73 -5.29
CA PRO A 122 32.81 -42.30 -6.04
C PRO A 122 32.74 -42.98 -7.41
N ARG A 123 31.57 -43.51 -7.76
CA ARG A 123 31.33 -44.19 -9.03
C ARG A 123 30.39 -43.37 -9.90
N THR A 124 30.61 -43.38 -11.21
CA THR A 124 29.65 -42.82 -12.17
C THR A 124 28.85 -43.93 -12.83
N LEU A 125 27.57 -43.68 -13.08
CA LEU A 125 26.63 -44.61 -13.71
C LEU A 125 25.83 -43.85 -14.76
N LEU A 126 25.78 -44.35 -15.98
CA LEU A 126 24.90 -43.79 -17.00
C LEU A 126 23.47 -44.23 -16.70
N TYR A 127 22.54 -43.29 -16.63
CA TYR A 127 21.17 -43.60 -16.19
C TYR A 127 20.43 -44.53 -17.17
N SER A 128 20.70 -44.45 -18.48
CA SER A 128 20.14 -45.42 -19.44
C SER A 128 20.65 -46.85 -19.21
N GLU A 129 21.90 -47.05 -18.79
CA GLU A 129 22.43 -48.38 -18.45
C GLU A 129 21.69 -48.94 -17.22
N PHE A 130 21.50 -48.13 -16.18
CA PHE A 130 20.71 -48.49 -15.00
C PHE A 130 19.28 -48.94 -15.36
N LEU A 131 18.60 -48.16 -16.21
CA LEU A 131 17.24 -48.47 -16.63
C LEU A 131 17.14 -49.75 -17.47
N ILE A 132 18.12 -50.02 -18.35
CA ILE A 132 18.13 -51.20 -19.22
C ILE A 132 18.51 -52.46 -18.44
N ASP A 133 19.61 -52.39 -17.69
CA ASP A 133 20.25 -53.57 -17.11
C ASP A 133 19.51 -54.09 -15.87
N ASP A 134 18.95 -53.20 -15.04
CA ASP A 134 18.33 -53.60 -13.76
C ASP A 134 16.80 -53.61 -13.81
N LEU A 135 16.21 -52.80 -14.70
CA LEU A 135 14.78 -52.51 -14.67
C LEU A 135 14.05 -52.92 -15.95
N ASP A 136 14.78 -53.47 -16.94
CA ASP A 136 14.23 -54.00 -18.19
C ASP A 136 13.39 -52.95 -18.97
N TYR A 137 13.80 -51.67 -18.89
CA TYR A 137 13.21 -50.61 -19.70
C TYR A 137 13.79 -50.64 -21.11
N SER A 138 12.92 -50.51 -22.11
CA SER A 138 13.33 -50.35 -23.51
C SER A 138 13.57 -48.89 -23.82
N ILE A 139 14.82 -48.43 -23.72
CA ILE A 139 15.21 -47.06 -24.09
C ILE A 139 15.72 -47.06 -25.53
N ASN A 140 14.98 -46.40 -26.40
CA ASN A 140 15.41 -46.20 -27.78
C ASN A 140 16.51 -45.12 -27.86
N PRO A 141 17.40 -45.17 -28.87
CA PRO A 141 18.31 -44.07 -29.14
C PRO A 141 17.54 -42.74 -29.30
N PRO A 142 18.13 -41.59 -28.90
CA PRO A 142 17.48 -40.29 -29.02
C PRO A 142 17.06 -40.00 -30.47
N ASP A 143 15.75 -39.89 -30.72
CA ASP A 143 15.21 -39.58 -32.05
C ASP A 143 14.31 -38.34 -31.99
N TRP A 144 14.89 -37.20 -32.35
CA TRP A 144 14.21 -35.90 -32.36
C TRP A 144 13.08 -35.81 -33.39
N SER A 145 13.00 -36.74 -34.35
CA SER A 145 11.91 -36.79 -35.33
C SER A 145 10.60 -37.32 -34.75
N GLN A 146 10.63 -37.87 -33.54
CA GLN A 146 9.44 -38.33 -32.81
C GLN A 146 8.72 -37.22 -32.05
N LEU A 147 9.33 -36.02 -31.93
CA LEU A 147 8.67 -34.88 -31.32
C LEU A 147 7.52 -34.40 -32.22
N ASP A 148 6.41 -34.02 -31.62
CA ASP A 148 5.20 -33.63 -32.32
C ASP A 148 5.34 -32.28 -33.04
N ASP A 149 5.40 -32.31 -34.36
CA ASP A 149 5.56 -31.12 -35.19
C ASP A 149 4.36 -30.13 -35.16
N SER A 150 3.24 -30.45 -34.49
CA SER A 150 2.07 -29.56 -34.47
C SER A 150 2.36 -28.24 -33.71
N GLU A 151 1.92 -27.11 -34.27
CA GLU A 151 1.93 -25.84 -33.54
C GLU A 151 1.03 -25.94 -32.29
N MET A 152 1.59 -25.61 -31.13
CA MET A 152 0.83 -25.50 -29.89
C MET A 152 0.28 -24.08 -29.79
N ASN A 153 -1.05 -23.96 -29.77
CA ASN A 153 -1.68 -22.68 -29.46
C ASN A 153 -1.72 -22.51 -27.93
N VAL A 154 -0.66 -21.93 -27.37
CA VAL A 154 -0.53 -21.69 -25.92
C VAL A 154 -1.70 -20.90 -25.37
N GLN A 155 -2.15 -19.88 -26.10
CA GLN A 155 -3.28 -19.06 -25.68
C GLN A 155 -4.56 -19.89 -25.58
N ALA A 156 -4.83 -20.73 -26.58
CA ALA A 156 -5.99 -21.63 -26.53
C ALA A 156 -5.86 -22.68 -25.41
N GLU A 157 -4.66 -23.17 -25.11
CA GLU A 157 -4.44 -24.09 -23.99
C GLU A 157 -4.73 -23.43 -22.64
N ILE A 158 -4.25 -22.19 -22.46
CA ILE A 158 -4.56 -21.37 -21.28
C ILE A 158 -6.08 -21.15 -21.18
N GLU A 159 -6.71 -20.70 -22.27
CA GLU A 159 -8.15 -20.45 -22.34
C GLU A 159 -8.97 -21.71 -22.04
N ASN A 160 -8.54 -22.89 -22.52
CA ASN A 160 -9.21 -24.16 -22.23
C ASN A 160 -9.09 -24.60 -20.76
N GLN A 161 -8.06 -24.12 -20.05
CA GLN A 161 -7.88 -24.40 -18.62
C GLN A 161 -8.59 -23.38 -17.72
N ILE A 162 -8.97 -22.21 -18.26
CA ILE A 162 -9.81 -21.24 -17.57
C ILE A 162 -11.25 -21.78 -17.60
N PRO A 163 -11.91 -22.03 -16.45
CA PRO A 163 -13.30 -22.48 -16.46
C PRO A 163 -14.23 -21.48 -17.15
N ASP A 164 -15.26 -21.98 -17.85
CA ASP A 164 -16.26 -21.15 -18.53
C ASP A 164 -16.84 -20.08 -17.57
N GLY A 165 -16.83 -18.81 -17.96
CA GLY A 165 -17.35 -17.68 -17.17
C GLY A 165 -16.32 -16.91 -16.35
N TYR A 166 -15.06 -17.35 -16.33
CA TYR A 166 -13.91 -16.65 -15.69
C TYR A 166 -13.07 -15.83 -16.69
N ASP A 167 -13.51 -15.77 -17.95
CA ASP A 167 -12.93 -15.01 -19.06
C ASP A 167 -13.36 -13.54 -19.09
N SER A 168 -14.41 -13.17 -18.34
CA SER A 168 -14.76 -11.77 -18.12
C SER A 168 -13.90 -11.17 -17.01
N ILE A 169 -13.21 -10.08 -17.32
CA ILE A 169 -12.39 -9.29 -16.39
C ILE A 169 -13.19 -8.70 -15.21
N GLU A 170 -14.51 -8.62 -15.31
CA GLU A 170 -15.35 -8.09 -14.23
C GLU A 170 -15.36 -9.01 -13.00
N LEU A 171 -14.55 -8.63 -12.02
CA LEU A 171 -14.52 -9.22 -10.67
C LEU A 171 -15.72 -8.69 -9.87
N THR A 172 -16.86 -9.38 -9.97
CA THR A 172 -18.06 -9.09 -9.17
C THR A 172 -18.01 -9.78 -7.81
N GLN A 173 -18.78 -9.26 -6.84
CA GLN A 173 -18.90 -9.89 -5.51
C GLN A 173 -19.41 -11.34 -5.59
N GLU A 174 -20.35 -11.63 -6.50
CA GLU A 174 -20.89 -12.99 -6.68
C GLU A 174 -19.81 -13.96 -7.17
N LYS A 175 -19.03 -13.58 -8.18
CA LYS A 175 -17.92 -14.41 -8.70
C LYS A 175 -16.79 -14.58 -7.68
N PHE A 176 -16.49 -13.52 -6.92
CA PHE A 176 -15.54 -13.60 -5.81
C PHE A 176 -16.02 -14.59 -4.75
N ARG A 177 -17.30 -14.54 -4.39
CA ARG A 177 -17.91 -15.46 -3.43
C ARG A 177 -17.81 -16.91 -3.92
N GLU A 178 -18.16 -17.18 -5.17
CA GLU A 178 -18.00 -18.51 -5.79
C GLU A 178 -16.55 -18.98 -5.75
N TYR A 179 -15.60 -18.13 -6.15
CA TYR A 179 -14.17 -18.44 -6.06
C TYR A 179 -13.70 -18.78 -4.64
N VAL A 180 -14.14 -18.02 -3.64
CA VAL A 180 -13.80 -18.29 -2.24
C VAL A 180 -14.35 -19.65 -1.79
N TYR A 181 -15.63 -19.94 -2.04
CA TYR A 181 -16.26 -21.14 -1.52
C TYR A 181 -15.90 -22.41 -2.29
N ASP A 182 -15.79 -22.32 -3.61
CA ASP A 182 -15.61 -23.48 -4.47
C ASP A 182 -14.13 -23.81 -4.70
N VAL A 183 -13.24 -22.82 -4.61
CA VAL A 183 -11.79 -23.00 -4.86
C VAL A 183 -10.97 -22.85 -3.58
N LEU A 184 -11.03 -21.68 -2.93
CA LEU A 184 -10.11 -21.38 -1.83
C LEU A 184 -10.44 -22.12 -0.54
N ARG A 185 -11.71 -22.35 -0.23
CA ARG A 185 -12.13 -23.02 1.00
C ARG A 185 -11.66 -24.48 1.09
N PRO A 186 -11.79 -25.32 0.04
CA PRO A 186 -11.15 -26.64 0.02
C PRO A 186 -9.65 -26.57 0.29
N ILE A 187 -8.92 -25.67 -0.41
CA ILE A 187 -7.46 -25.50 -0.27
C ILE A 187 -7.08 -25.12 1.17
N ALA A 188 -7.78 -24.12 1.74
CA ALA A 188 -7.56 -23.65 3.10
C ALA A 188 -7.81 -24.75 4.14
N THR A 189 -8.85 -25.57 3.92
CA THR A 189 -9.20 -26.69 4.81
C THR A 189 -8.16 -27.81 4.74
N GLU A 190 -7.66 -28.13 3.54
CA GLU A 190 -6.66 -29.19 3.33
C GLU A 190 -5.27 -28.80 3.85
N SER A 191 -4.96 -27.50 3.87
CA SER A 191 -3.63 -26.99 4.24
C SER A 191 -3.40 -26.83 5.75
N ASP A 192 -4.41 -27.10 6.59
CA ASP A 192 -4.38 -26.97 8.08
C ASP A 192 -3.86 -25.61 8.56
N TRP A 193 -4.30 -24.53 7.90
CA TRP A 193 -3.85 -23.17 8.18
C TRP A 193 -4.39 -22.66 9.52
N PRO A 194 -3.56 -21.93 10.31
CA PRO A 194 -4.01 -21.39 11.58
C PRO A 194 -5.07 -20.30 11.37
N GLU A 195 -6.19 -20.39 12.11
CA GLU A 195 -7.28 -19.41 12.07
C GLU A 195 -6.81 -17.95 12.28
N GLY A 196 -5.71 -17.76 13.03
CA GLY A 196 -5.09 -16.45 13.25
C GLY A 196 -4.54 -15.78 11.99
N ALA A 197 -4.31 -16.51 10.90
CA ALA A 197 -3.82 -15.94 9.64
C ALA A 197 -4.88 -15.05 8.97
N ALA A 198 -6.17 -15.40 9.08
CA ALA A 198 -7.26 -14.59 8.55
C ALA A 198 -7.29 -13.19 9.17
N TRP A 199 -7.09 -13.12 10.49
CA TRP A 199 -7.03 -11.85 11.21
C TRP A 199 -5.88 -10.96 10.73
N SER A 200 -4.67 -11.51 10.62
CA SER A 200 -3.51 -10.73 10.17
C SER A 200 -3.62 -10.31 8.70
N ILE A 201 -4.24 -11.11 7.84
CA ILE A 201 -4.52 -10.72 6.45
C ILE A 201 -5.52 -9.56 6.42
N ASN A 202 -6.63 -9.67 7.16
CA ASN A 202 -7.63 -8.61 7.17
C ASN A 202 -7.09 -7.30 7.75
N LEU A 203 -6.20 -7.38 8.76
CA LEU A 203 -5.48 -6.23 9.26
C LEU A 203 -4.59 -5.63 8.16
N ALA A 204 -3.81 -6.43 7.44
CA ALA A 204 -2.95 -5.94 6.37
C ALA A 204 -3.73 -5.21 5.27
N LEU A 205 -4.86 -5.77 4.85
CA LEU A 205 -5.76 -5.14 3.87
C LEU A 205 -6.38 -3.86 4.43
N HIS A 206 -6.75 -3.84 5.72
CA HIS A 206 -7.28 -2.64 6.38
C HIS A 206 -6.25 -1.50 6.41
N GLU A 207 -4.99 -1.81 6.72
CA GLU A 207 -3.91 -0.82 6.72
C GLU A 207 -3.62 -0.30 5.31
N LEU A 208 -3.58 -1.19 4.32
CA LEU A 208 -3.38 -0.84 2.92
C LEU A 208 -4.46 0.13 2.43
N ARG A 209 -5.71 -0.19 2.77
CA ARG A 209 -6.90 0.61 2.46
C ARG A 209 -6.84 2.02 3.06
N LYS A 210 -6.25 2.18 4.24
CA LYS A 210 -6.06 3.48 4.91
C LYS A 210 -4.87 4.29 4.37
N GLY A 211 -4.14 3.78 3.39
CA GLY A 211 -2.88 4.38 2.94
C GLY A 211 -1.75 4.28 3.96
N ARG A 212 -1.90 3.45 5.00
CA ARG A 212 -0.86 3.15 6.00
C ARG A 212 0.04 2.04 5.48
N TYR A 213 0.77 2.38 4.42
CA TYR A 213 1.47 1.42 3.58
C TYR A 213 2.59 0.66 4.33
N GLN A 214 3.26 1.30 5.28
CA GLN A 214 4.32 0.65 6.06
C GLN A 214 3.73 -0.42 6.99
N GLU A 215 2.63 -0.11 7.65
CA GLU A 215 1.89 -0.99 8.54
C GLU A 215 1.32 -2.18 7.77
N ALA A 216 0.76 -1.93 6.58
CA ALA A 216 0.31 -2.97 5.67
C ALA A 216 1.43 -3.94 5.30
N ALA A 217 2.60 -3.42 4.92
CA ALA A 217 3.78 -4.23 4.61
C ALA A 217 4.18 -5.14 5.78
N TYR A 218 4.18 -4.61 7.00
CA TYR A 218 4.53 -5.36 8.21
C TYR A 218 3.49 -6.44 8.52
N ALA A 219 2.21 -6.14 8.37
CA ALA A 219 1.15 -7.11 8.56
C ALA A 219 1.24 -8.26 7.53
N PHE A 220 1.46 -7.98 6.23
CA PHE A 220 1.68 -9.03 5.23
C PHE A 220 2.92 -9.88 5.53
N ALA A 221 4.01 -9.27 6.01
CA ALA A 221 5.20 -10.00 6.44
C ALA A 221 4.94 -10.88 7.69
N ALA A 222 4.10 -10.42 8.62
CA ALA A 222 3.73 -11.19 9.81
C ALA A 222 2.91 -12.43 9.45
N VAL A 223 1.96 -12.31 8.51
CA VAL A 223 1.20 -13.46 7.97
C VAL A 223 2.16 -14.50 7.40
N ARG A 224 3.08 -14.07 6.52
CA ARG A 224 4.06 -14.95 5.86
C ARG A 224 4.92 -15.72 6.87
N ASN A 225 5.37 -15.03 7.92
CA ASN A 225 6.25 -15.62 8.94
C ASN A 225 5.47 -16.42 9.99
N SER A 226 4.17 -16.66 9.80
CA SER A 226 3.31 -17.38 10.73
C SER A 226 3.38 -16.81 12.16
N VAL A 227 3.47 -15.49 12.28
CA VAL A 227 3.47 -14.76 13.56
C VAL A 227 2.04 -14.69 14.09
N THR A 228 1.46 -15.87 14.34
CA THR A 228 0.12 -16.02 14.93
C THR A 228 0.24 -16.76 16.25
N LYS A 229 -0.85 -16.80 17.03
CA LYS A 229 -0.87 -17.44 18.36
C LYS A 229 -0.56 -18.94 18.34
N SER A 230 -0.48 -19.58 17.17
CA SER A 230 -0.15 -21.00 17.03
C SER A 230 0.76 -21.23 15.81
N PRO A 231 2.09 -21.22 15.99
CA PRO A 231 3.02 -21.49 14.90
C PRO A 231 3.03 -22.99 14.63
N THR A 232 2.09 -23.46 13.81
CA THR A 232 2.20 -24.79 13.21
C THR A 232 3.00 -24.65 11.92
N PRO A 233 4.14 -25.35 11.75
CA PRO A 233 4.83 -25.35 10.48
C PRO A 233 3.94 -26.00 9.43
N VAL A 234 3.44 -25.19 8.50
CA VAL A 234 2.70 -25.67 7.32
C VAL A 234 3.71 -26.37 6.41
N GLU A 235 3.42 -27.60 5.98
CA GLU A 235 4.25 -28.27 4.97
C GLU A 235 4.31 -27.42 3.69
N GLU A 236 5.48 -27.37 3.03
CA GLU A 236 5.63 -26.64 1.78
C GLU A 236 4.86 -27.35 0.66
N THR A 237 3.60 -26.93 0.45
CA THR A 237 2.79 -27.28 -0.72
C THR A 237 2.96 -26.24 -1.83
N ASP A 238 2.57 -26.59 -3.06
CA ASP A 238 2.53 -25.62 -4.18
C ASP A 238 1.67 -24.39 -3.85
N TYR A 239 0.59 -24.56 -3.07
CA TYR A 239 -0.25 -23.46 -2.60
C TYR A 239 0.44 -22.57 -1.56
N THR A 240 1.16 -23.16 -0.61
CA THR A 240 1.98 -22.40 0.36
C THR A 240 3.03 -21.55 -0.37
N GLN A 241 3.63 -22.08 -1.44
CA GLN A 241 4.57 -21.32 -2.27
C GLN A 241 3.90 -20.17 -3.03
N LEU A 242 2.73 -20.40 -3.65
CA LEU A 242 1.98 -19.37 -4.36
C LEU A 242 1.56 -18.23 -3.43
N LEU A 243 1.02 -18.58 -2.27
CA LEU A 243 0.63 -17.63 -1.25
C LEU A 243 1.81 -16.81 -0.73
N ASN A 244 2.96 -17.46 -0.47
CA ASN A 244 4.18 -16.74 -0.12
C ASN A 244 4.58 -15.74 -1.21
N LYS A 245 4.42 -16.08 -2.50
CA LYS A 245 4.67 -15.13 -3.59
C LYS A 245 3.70 -13.95 -3.55
N TYR A 246 2.40 -14.17 -3.32
CA TYR A 246 1.41 -13.10 -3.21
C TYR A 246 1.60 -12.20 -1.99
N LEU A 247 1.89 -12.78 -0.82
CA LEU A 247 2.22 -11.99 0.38
C LEU A 247 3.47 -11.12 0.20
N ILE A 248 4.49 -11.65 -0.50
CA ILE A 248 5.68 -10.88 -0.87
C ILE A 248 5.31 -9.75 -1.82
N THR A 249 4.50 -10.03 -2.86
CA THR A 249 4.03 -9.02 -3.81
C THR A 249 3.29 -7.89 -3.10
N LEU A 250 2.30 -8.20 -2.24
CA LEU A 250 1.54 -7.16 -1.54
C LEU A 250 2.39 -6.37 -0.56
N ARG A 251 3.32 -7.02 0.15
CA ARG A 251 4.30 -6.33 0.99
C ARG A 251 5.15 -5.34 0.18
N ASP A 252 5.72 -5.80 -0.93
CA ASP A 252 6.63 -4.99 -1.75
C ASP A 252 5.88 -3.83 -2.42
N LEU A 253 4.64 -4.07 -2.84
CA LEU A 253 3.70 -3.04 -3.26
C LEU A 253 3.49 -1.99 -2.17
N SER A 254 3.18 -2.39 -0.94
CA SER A 254 3.00 -1.41 0.14
C SER A 254 4.30 -0.65 0.44
N LEU A 255 5.47 -1.31 0.42
CA LEU A 255 6.74 -0.61 0.60
C LEU A 255 7.04 0.39 -0.52
N HIS A 256 6.68 0.09 -1.76
CA HIS A 256 6.81 1.01 -2.90
C HIS A 256 6.06 2.34 -2.66
N HIS A 257 4.86 2.26 -2.11
CA HIS A 257 4.05 3.44 -1.77
C HIS A 257 4.46 4.13 -0.45
N SER A 258 5.30 3.50 0.38
CA SER A 258 5.73 4.11 1.63
C SER A 258 6.80 5.19 1.37
N THR A 259 6.49 6.44 1.68
CA THR A 259 7.40 7.60 1.49
C THR A 259 8.55 7.65 2.51
N ALA A 260 8.59 6.72 3.47
CA ALA A 260 9.58 6.73 4.53
C ALA A 260 10.85 5.99 4.08
N GLU A 261 11.97 6.72 3.99
CA GLU A 261 13.29 6.11 4.20
C GLU A 261 13.26 5.45 5.58
N ALA A 262 12.97 4.16 5.65
CA ALA A 262 12.82 3.46 6.92
C ALA A 262 14.11 3.65 7.74
N PRO A 263 14.09 4.34 8.90
CA PRO A 263 15.26 4.40 9.74
C PRO A 263 15.51 2.99 10.26
N SER A 264 16.67 2.44 9.93
CA SER A 264 17.12 1.08 10.27
C SER A 264 17.16 0.76 11.78
N VAL A 265 16.76 1.70 12.64
CA VAL A 265 17.00 1.68 14.09
C VAL A 265 15.70 1.75 14.92
N SER A 266 14.52 2.02 14.35
CA SER A 266 13.25 2.06 15.11
C SER A 266 12.43 0.77 15.08
N GLN A 267 13.08 -0.38 14.85
CA GLN A 267 12.47 -1.71 14.90
C GLN A 267 11.95 -2.14 16.29
N GLU A 268 12.10 -1.29 17.31
CA GLU A 268 11.54 -1.52 18.64
C GLU A 268 10.55 -0.43 19.01
N ARG A 269 9.27 -0.77 18.83
CA ARG A 269 8.06 -0.28 19.51
C ARG A 269 7.03 0.26 18.53
N PHE A 270 6.09 -0.59 18.15
CA PHE A 270 4.71 -0.18 17.97
C PHE A 270 3.76 -1.24 18.54
N VAL A 271 3.02 -0.82 19.57
CA VAL A 271 1.79 -1.40 20.09
C VAL A 271 0.96 -0.18 20.51
N ASP A 272 -0.16 0.07 19.84
CA ASP A 272 -1.39 0.42 20.55
C ASP A 272 -2.63 0.06 19.70
N ILE A 273 -3.11 -1.18 19.86
CA ILE A 273 -4.52 -1.55 19.66
C ILE A 273 -4.87 -2.17 21.00
N SER A 274 -5.48 -1.35 21.86
CA SER A 274 -5.40 -1.47 23.31
C SER A 274 -6.19 -2.60 23.95
N ASP A 275 -6.40 -3.74 23.27
CA ASP A 275 -6.44 -5.02 23.99
C ASP A 275 -6.20 -6.26 23.11
N ARG A 276 -5.13 -6.99 23.48
CA ARG A 276 -4.79 -8.40 23.21
C ARG A 276 -4.00 -8.79 21.95
N THR A 277 -2.68 -8.80 22.19
CA THR A 277 -1.63 -9.80 21.87
C THR A 277 -0.64 -9.40 20.77
N TYR A 278 0.63 -9.34 21.17
CA TYR A 278 1.84 -8.94 20.45
C TYR A 278 1.90 -9.37 18.98
N ILE A 279 1.93 -8.41 18.06
CA ILE A 279 2.47 -8.61 16.71
C ILE A 279 3.99 -8.48 16.82
N PHE A 280 4.73 -9.56 16.59
CA PHE A 280 6.17 -9.48 16.42
C PHE A 280 6.45 -8.87 15.05
N VAL A 281 6.99 -7.65 15.02
CA VAL A 281 7.48 -7.01 13.80
C VAL A 281 8.79 -7.71 13.41
N PRO A 282 8.86 -8.45 12.30
CA PRO A 282 10.08 -9.12 11.91
C PRO A 282 11.17 -8.07 11.59
N THR A 283 12.32 -8.22 12.24
CA THR A 283 13.55 -7.49 11.93
C THR A 283 13.96 -7.84 10.49
N PHE A 284 13.94 -6.90 9.55
CA PHE A 284 14.38 -7.17 8.18
C PHE A 284 15.89 -7.45 8.19
N ILE A 285 16.28 -8.70 7.92
CA ILE A 285 17.69 -9.15 7.99
C ILE A 285 18.51 -8.59 6.81
N SER A 286 17.86 -8.05 5.78
CA SER A 286 18.49 -7.30 4.69
C SER A 286 17.47 -6.39 3.99
N GLU A 287 17.92 -5.26 3.44
CA GLU A 287 17.17 -4.53 2.43
C GLU A 287 16.70 -5.49 1.33
N PRO A 288 15.45 -5.37 0.83
CA PRO A 288 14.99 -6.18 -0.29
C PRO A 288 15.94 -5.97 -1.48
N THR A 289 16.61 -7.03 -1.92
CA THR A 289 17.49 -6.95 -3.09
C THR A 289 16.65 -7.20 -4.36
N PHE A 290 16.66 -6.21 -5.26
CA PHE A 290 15.86 -6.07 -6.48
C PHE A 290 16.07 -7.15 -7.58
N HIS A 291 16.61 -8.32 -7.27
CA HIS A 291 16.97 -9.33 -8.28
C HIS A 291 16.04 -10.56 -8.25
N ASP A 292 14.76 -10.32 -8.59
CA ASP A 292 13.62 -11.21 -8.99
C ASP A 292 12.19 -10.58 -8.77
N PRO A 293 11.99 -9.29 -8.38
CA PRO A 293 10.64 -8.73 -8.14
C PRO A 293 9.99 -8.05 -9.35
N TYR A 294 10.75 -7.69 -10.39
CA TYR A 294 10.20 -6.88 -11.50
C TYR A 294 9.06 -7.56 -12.23
N PHE A 295 9.09 -8.89 -12.46
CA PHE A 295 7.99 -9.56 -13.17
C PHE A 295 6.63 -9.45 -12.47
N ARG A 296 6.63 -9.53 -11.13
CA ARG A 296 5.40 -9.53 -10.33
C ARG A 296 4.81 -8.14 -10.17
N MET A 297 5.68 -7.13 -10.08
CA MET A 297 5.30 -5.73 -10.00
C MET A 297 5.08 -5.11 -11.39
N SER A 298 5.52 -5.75 -12.48
CA SER A 298 5.32 -5.29 -13.85
C SER A 298 3.99 -5.71 -14.47
N SER A 299 3.25 -6.59 -13.82
CA SER A 299 1.96 -7.07 -14.30
C SER A 299 0.86 -6.62 -13.33
N PRO A 300 0.05 -5.62 -13.70
CA PRO A 300 -1.09 -5.17 -12.90
C PRO A 300 -2.04 -6.35 -12.56
N ILE A 301 -2.21 -7.27 -13.51
CA ILE A 301 -3.01 -8.49 -13.35
C ILE A 301 -2.46 -9.38 -12.23
N TRP A 302 -1.14 -9.51 -12.10
CA TRP A 302 -0.54 -10.27 -11.00
C TRP A 302 -0.86 -9.67 -9.64
N ILE A 303 -0.82 -8.34 -9.52
CA ILE A 303 -1.14 -7.63 -8.29
C ILE A 303 -2.64 -7.76 -7.96
N ALA A 304 -3.51 -7.60 -8.96
CA ALA A 304 -4.95 -7.83 -8.82
C ALA A 304 -5.26 -9.26 -8.33
N ASN A 305 -4.58 -10.26 -8.90
CA ASN A 305 -4.68 -11.65 -8.47
C ASN A 305 -4.17 -11.84 -7.04
N ALA A 306 -3.07 -11.19 -6.65
CA ALA A 306 -2.55 -11.25 -5.30
C ALA A 306 -3.55 -10.66 -4.29
N LEU A 307 -4.10 -9.47 -4.55
CA LEU A 307 -5.13 -8.85 -3.69
C LEU A 307 -6.36 -9.75 -3.55
N THR A 308 -6.88 -10.25 -4.67
CA THR A 308 -8.07 -11.11 -4.71
C THR A 308 -7.84 -12.44 -3.99
N PHE A 309 -6.71 -13.10 -4.25
CA PHE A 309 -6.37 -14.37 -3.59
C PHE A 309 -6.23 -14.19 -2.08
N ILE A 310 -5.50 -13.16 -1.64
CA ILE A 310 -5.22 -12.93 -0.22
C ILE A 310 -6.50 -12.59 0.54
N SER A 311 -7.33 -11.71 -0.01
CA SER A 311 -8.65 -11.41 0.56
C SER A 311 -9.55 -12.65 0.61
N GLY A 312 -9.61 -13.40 -0.49
CA GLY A 312 -10.42 -14.61 -0.56
C GLY A 312 -9.96 -15.70 0.40
N LEU A 313 -8.66 -15.82 0.62
CA LEU A 313 -8.10 -16.76 1.59
C LEU A 313 -8.47 -16.37 3.02
N ALA A 314 -8.44 -15.08 3.36
CA ALA A 314 -8.91 -14.63 4.67
C ALA A 314 -10.37 -15.03 4.93
N HIS A 315 -11.24 -14.89 3.91
CA HIS A 315 -12.64 -15.34 3.97
C HIS A 315 -12.77 -16.85 4.07
N ALA A 316 -11.95 -17.60 3.34
CA ALA A 316 -11.97 -19.06 3.36
C ALA A 316 -11.56 -19.63 4.73
N LEU A 317 -10.55 -19.01 5.37
CA LEU A 317 -10.04 -19.36 6.69
C LEU A 317 -10.98 -18.95 7.82
N ALA A 318 -11.58 -17.77 7.71
CA ALA A 318 -12.62 -17.31 8.62
C ALA A 318 -13.98 -17.84 8.16
N ALA A 319 -14.23 -19.14 8.34
CA ALA A 319 -15.61 -19.60 8.34
C ALA A 319 -16.40 -18.72 9.34
N PRO A 320 -17.64 -18.31 9.04
CA PRO A 320 -18.45 -17.53 9.97
C PRO A 320 -18.88 -18.43 11.13
N THR A 321 -17.95 -18.82 11.98
CA THR A 321 -18.23 -19.36 13.31
C THR A 321 -18.62 -18.18 14.16
N ILE A 322 -19.90 -17.82 14.06
CA ILE A 322 -20.63 -17.07 15.08
C ILE A 322 -20.58 -17.91 16.36
N SER A 323 -19.45 -17.81 17.08
CA SER A 323 -19.37 -18.17 18.48
C SER A 323 -20.21 -17.13 19.21
N ARG A 324 -21.41 -17.52 19.64
CA ARG A 324 -22.42 -16.65 20.30
C ARG A 324 -21.92 -15.81 21.48
N ASN A 325 -20.67 -15.99 21.94
CA ASN A 325 -20.10 -15.29 23.08
C ASN A 325 -18.72 -14.67 22.83
N GLU A 326 -18.13 -14.84 21.65
CA GLU A 326 -16.95 -14.09 21.24
C GLU A 326 -17.41 -13.16 20.12
N ILE A 327 -17.57 -11.89 20.50
CA ILE A 327 -17.72 -10.77 19.56
C ILE A 327 -16.61 -10.97 18.54
N ASP A 328 -16.97 -11.24 17.29
CA ASP A 328 -16.07 -11.07 16.17
C ASP A 328 -15.50 -9.65 16.32
N PRO A 329 -14.22 -9.49 16.69
CA PRO A 329 -13.73 -8.17 17.10
C PRO A 329 -13.75 -7.16 15.94
N PHE A 330 -14.07 -7.61 14.72
CA PHE A 330 -14.12 -6.78 13.52
C PHE A 330 -15.37 -7.01 12.63
N GLY A 331 -16.26 -7.94 13.02
CA GLY A 331 -17.49 -8.26 12.29
C GLY A 331 -17.29 -8.85 10.89
N SER A 332 -18.36 -9.40 10.34
CA SER A 332 -18.51 -9.64 8.89
C SER A 332 -18.25 -8.38 8.05
N GLU A 333 -18.36 -7.20 8.68
CA GLU A 333 -18.17 -5.88 8.08
C GLU A 333 -16.72 -5.59 7.64
N MET A 334 -15.69 -5.91 8.44
CA MET A 334 -14.30 -5.68 8.01
C MET A 334 -13.93 -6.56 6.81
N THR A 335 -14.43 -7.79 6.81
CA THR A 335 -14.24 -8.79 5.78
C THR A 335 -14.93 -8.36 4.46
N PHE A 336 -16.15 -7.82 4.57
CA PHE A 336 -16.89 -7.24 3.45
C PHE A 336 -16.23 -5.96 2.89
N ASN A 337 -15.85 -5.03 3.76
CA ASN A 337 -15.19 -3.78 3.39
C ASN A 337 -13.85 -4.02 2.68
N ASN A 338 -13.04 -4.97 3.19
CA ASN A 338 -11.82 -5.40 2.52
C ASN A 338 -12.10 -6.04 1.16
N THR A 339 -13.22 -6.76 1.00
CA THR A 339 -13.64 -7.31 -0.29
C THR A 339 -14.00 -6.22 -1.28
N SER A 340 -14.83 -5.26 -0.88
CA SER A 340 -15.22 -4.14 -1.74
C SER A 340 -13.99 -3.38 -2.22
N PHE A 341 -13.10 -3.00 -1.29
CA PHE A 341 -11.82 -2.37 -1.57
C PHE A 341 -10.98 -3.20 -2.56
N VAL A 342 -10.79 -4.49 -2.29
CA VAL A 342 -9.95 -5.38 -3.12
C VAL A 342 -10.52 -5.54 -4.52
N LEU A 343 -11.84 -5.70 -4.67
CA LEU A 343 -12.47 -5.84 -5.98
C LEU A 343 -12.37 -4.54 -6.80
N ARG A 344 -12.55 -3.37 -6.16
CA ARG A 344 -12.35 -2.07 -6.82
C ARG A 344 -10.91 -1.88 -7.28
N ALA A 345 -9.95 -2.08 -6.37
CA ALA A 345 -8.52 -1.98 -6.68
C ALA A 345 -8.08 -2.97 -7.77
N ALA A 346 -8.57 -4.21 -7.71
CA ALA A 346 -8.27 -5.24 -8.71
C ALA A 346 -8.86 -4.89 -10.09
N ASN A 347 -10.11 -4.43 -10.16
CA ASN A 347 -10.72 -4.02 -11.44
C ASN A 347 -9.96 -2.84 -12.08
N GLU A 348 -9.54 -1.85 -11.28
CA GLU A 348 -8.74 -0.73 -11.79
C GLU A 348 -7.39 -1.21 -12.32
N LEU A 349 -6.68 -2.04 -11.55
CA LEU A 349 -5.41 -2.64 -11.97
C LEU A 349 -5.52 -3.39 -13.30
N VAL A 350 -6.57 -4.18 -13.50
CA VAL A 350 -6.76 -4.92 -14.77
C VAL A 350 -7.11 -3.99 -15.93
N GLY A 351 -7.68 -2.81 -15.65
CA GLY A 351 -7.95 -1.77 -16.65
C GLY A 351 -6.71 -1.05 -17.18
N ILE A 352 -5.57 -1.14 -16.47
CA ILE A 352 -4.32 -0.47 -16.88
C ILE A 352 -3.72 -1.17 -18.10
N ASP A 353 -3.66 -0.46 -19.23
CA ASP A 353 -3.00 -0.97 -20.44
C ASP A 353 -1.48 -1.10 -20.19
N GLU A 354 -0.99 -2.35 -20.20
CA GLU A 354 0.43 -2.72 -20.05
C GLU A 354 1.36 -1.95 -21.02
N ARG A 355 0.82 -1.39 -22.11
CA ARG A 355 1.57 -0.66 -23.12
C ARG A 355 1.95 0.77 -22.71
N THR A 356 1.34 1.32 -21.66
CA THR A 356 1.50 2.74 -21.33
C THR A 356 2.86 3.09 -20.72
N ASN A 357 3.66 2.12 -20.25
CA ASN A 357 4.93 2.43 -19.57
C ASN A 357 6.06 1.40 -19.82
N GLN A 358 6.52 1.26 -21.06
CA GLN A 358 7.64 0.34 -21.39
C GLN A 358 8.99 0.73 -20.76
N GLU A 359 9.17 1.98 -20.35
CA GLU A 359 10.45 2.48 -19.80
C GLU A 359 10.57 2.29 -18.28
N ASP A 360 9.45 2.26 -17.56
CA ASP A 360 9.39 1.97 -16.12
C ASP A 360 8.31 0.91 -15.84
N PRO A 361 8.71 -0.35 -15.60
CA PRO A 361 7.78 -1.45 -15.37
C PRO A 361 6.94 -1.29 -14.10
N VAL A 362 7.28 -0.38 -13.18
CA VAL A 362 6.50 -0.15 -11.94
C VAL A 362 5.90 1.24 -11.87
N GLY A 363 6.26 2.16 -12.77
CA GLY A 363 5.81 3.55 -12.72
C GLY A 363 4.29 3.72 -12.89
N TYR A 364 3.56 2.70 -13.34
CA TYR A 364 2.09 2.72 -13.33
C TYR A 364 1.52 2.69 -11.90
N LEU A 365 2.27 2.10 -10.95
CA LEU A 365 1.87 2.04 -9.54
C LEU A 365 1.87 3.42 -8.90
N ASP A 366 2.73 4.35 -9.32
CA ASP A 366 2.78 5.71 -8.76
C ASP A 366 1.47 6.49 -8.97
N TYR A 367 0.63 6.05 -9.93
CA TYR A 367 -0.68 6.64 -10.20
C TYR A 367 -1.82 5.95 -9.43
N ILE A 368 -1.54 4.89 -8.70
CA ILE A 368 -2.53 4.14 -7.92
C ILE A 368 -2.51 4.66 -6.49
N ASP A 369 -3.57 5.35 -6.09
CA ASP A 369 -3.80 5.66 -4.69
C ASP A 369 -4.81 4.68 -4.10
N PHE A 370 -4.35 3.77 -3.24
CA PHE A 370 -5.23 2.76 -2.66
C PHE A 370 -6.37 3.36 -1.82
N ARG A 371 -6.24 4.61 -1.36
CA ARG A 371 -7.28 5.32 -0.63
C ARG A 371 -8.50 5.62 -1.50
N GLU A 372 -8.32 5.76 -2.81
CA GLU A 372 -9.41 6.01 -3.76
C GLU A 372 -10.36 4.80 -3.90
N PHE A 373 -9.88 3.59 -3.62
CA PHE A 373 -10.71 2.38 -3.71
C PHE A 373 -11.51 2.09 -2.44
N ALA A 374 -11.40 2.92 -1.41
CA ALA A 374 -12.14 2.79 -0.15
C ALA A 374 -12.61 4.14 0.37
N PRO A 375 -13.51 4.79 -0.38
CA PRO A 375 -14.03 6.09 -0.01
C PRO A 375 -14.69 6.05 1.37
N GLU A 376 -15.26 4.94 1.83
CA GLU A 376 -15.84 4.82 3.17
C GLU A 376 -14.83 5.01 4.31
N ALA A 377 -13.58 4.56 4.14
CA ALA A 377 -12.52 4.79 5.11
C ALA A 377 -12.12 6.27 5.14
N VAL A 378 -12.00 6.87 3.95
CA VAL A 378 -11.71 8.30 3.79
C VAL A 378 -12.84 9.15 4.37
N LEU A 379 -14.10 8.80 4.07
CA LEU A 379 -15.29 9.47 4.59
C LEU A 379 -15.35 9.35 6.11
N THR A 380 -15.10 8.16 6.66
CA THR A 380 -15.03 7.95 8.12
C THR A 380 -14.01 8.90 8.75
N ASP A 381 -12.77 8.89 8.27
CA ASP A 381 -11.71 9.74 8.79
C ASP A 381 -12.06 11.24 8.66
N VAL A 382 -12.62 11.64 7.51
CA VAL A 382 -13.02 13.02 7.21
C VAL A 382 -14.16 13.46 8.14
N PHE A 383 -15.21 12.66 8.28
CA PHE A 383 -16.37 12.99 9.11
C PHE A 383 -16.03 12.95 10.61
N GLU A 384 -15.24 11.99 11.07
CA GLU A 384 -14.74 11.96 12.44
C GLU A 384 -13.89 13.20 12.74
N SER A 385 -13.06 13.65 11.79
CA SER A 385 -12.24 14.86 11.97
C SER A 385 -13.06 16.15 12.15
N ILE A 386 -14.31 16.18 11.68
CA ILE A 386 -15.22 17.33 11.82
C ILE A 386 -16.31 17.08 12.88
N GLY A 387 -16.08 16.11 13.76
CA GLY A 387 -16.86 15.87 14.98
C GLY A 387 -18.12 15.02 14.80
N TYR A 388 -18.20 14.20 13.75
CA TYR A 388 -19.17 13.12 13.68
C TYR A 388 -18.63 11.88 14.40
N GLU A 389 -19.53 11.06 14.94
CA GLU A 389 -19.23 9.74 15.47
C GLU A 389 -19.77 8.68 14.52
N THR A 390 -18.97 7.67 14.17
CA THR A 390 -19.42 6.59 13.30
C THR A 390 -20.28 5.60 14.08
N VAL A 391 -21.54 5.47 13.69
CA VAL A 391 -22.53 4.58 14.32
C VAL A 391 -22.63 3.24 13.59
N GLY A 392 -22.41 3.26 12.27
CA GLY A 392 -22.48 2.07 11.44
C GLY A 392 -21.90 2.31 10.04
N THR A 393 -21.61 1.21 9.34
CA THR A 393 -21.19 1.22 7.93
C THR A 393 -22.12 0.34 7.09
N PHE A 394 -22.08 0.49 5.76
CA PHE A 394 -22.76 -0.25 4.69
C PHE A 394 -23.53 -1.54 5.11
N GLU A 395 -24.81 -1.65 4.72
CA GLU A 395 -25.68 -2.83 4.93
C GLU A 395 -25.95 -3.26 6.41
N SER A 396 -25.89 -2.35 7.37
CA SER A 396 -26.24 -2.66 8.77
C SER A 396 -27.70 -2.34 9.07
N SER A 397 -28.49 -3.35 9.47
CA SER A 397 -29.67 -3.10 10.29
C SER A 397 -29.21 -2.81 11.71
N PHE A 398 -29.46 -1.61 12.22
CA PHE A 398 -29.03 -1.20 13.55
C PHE A 398 -30.20 -0.69 14.38
N GLU A 399 -30.09 -0.80 15.70
CA GLU A 399 -31.09 -0.28 16.64
C GLU A 399 -30.68 1.13 17.07
N TYR A 400 -31.48 2.14 16.73
CA TYR A 400 -31.30 3.53 17.17
C TYR A 400 -32.53 3.98 17.94
N GLU A 401 -32.34 4.42 19.18
CA GLU A 401 -33.43 4.79 20.11
C GLU A 401 -34.56 3.74 20.24
N GLY A 402 -34.24 2.45 20.04
CA GLY A 402 -35.21 1.35 20.10
C GLY A 402 -35.99 1.10 18.80
N ILE A 403 -35.59 1.74 17.71
CA ILE A 403 -36.12 1.54 16.35
C ILE A 403 -35.06 0.79 15.54
N GLU A 404 -35.46 -0.32 14.92
CA GLU A 404 -34.63 -1.03 13.95
C GLU A 404 -34.63 -0.24 12.63
N VAL A 405 -33.48 0.34 12.30
CA VAL A 405 -33.23 1.08 11.07
C VAL A 405 -32.54 0.12 10.10
N SER A 406 -33.12 -0.10 8.93
CA SER A 406 -32.55 -0.93 7.86
C SER A 406 -32.45 -0.09 6.60
N LEU A 407 -31.25 0.37 6.30
CA LEU A 407 -30.94 1.25 5.17
C LEU A 407 -29.60 0.85 4.57
N ASP A 408 -29.46 1.08 3.27
CA ASP A 408 -28.25 0.79 2.51
C ASP A 408 -27.38 2.05 2.36
N ALA A 409 -27.07 2.70 3.49
CA ALA A 409 -26.21 3.89 3.52
C ALA A 409 -24.73 3.49 3.56
N ASP A 410 -23.87 4.24 2.86
CA ASP A 410 -22.42 3.97 2.84
C ASP A 410 -21.80 4.12 4.24
N LEU A 411 -22.24 5.15 4.96
CA LEU A 411 -21.79 5.46 6.32
C LEU A 411 -22.95 6.04 7.13
N VAL A 412 -23.09 5.59 8.36
CA VAL A 412 -24.07 6.11 9.31
C VAL A 412 -23.32 6.83 10.41
N LEU A 413 -23.59 8.12 10.54
CA LEU A 413 -22.91 9.02 11.45
C LEU A 413 -23.90 9.60 12.47
N GLU A 414 -23.40 9.96 13.64
CA GLU A 414 -24.14 10.73 14.63
C GLU A 414 -23.39 12.03 14.96
N LYS A 415 -24.14 13.13 15.02
CA LYS A 415 -23.63 14.42 15.48
C LYS A 415 -24.76 15.21 16.11
N ASP A 416 -24.50 15.78 17.28
CA ASP A 416 -25.50 16.54 18.04
C ASP A 416 -26.82 15.77 18.28
N SER A 417 -26.71 14.46 18.53
CA SER A 417 -27.84 13.52 18.70
C SER A 417 -28.77 13.43 17.49
N LYS A 418 -28.23 13.63 16.28
CA LYS A 418 -28.93 13.41 15.01
C LYS A 418 -28.17 12.41 14.15
N LEU A 419 -28.91 11.52 13.52
CA LEU A 419 -28.35 10.61 12.53
C LEU A 419 -28.11 11.32 11.20
N HIS A 420 -27.00 10.97 10.58
CA HIS A 420 -26.58 11.46 9.28
C HIS A 420 -26.25 10.25 8.42
N LEU A 421 -27.01 10.09 7.34
CA LEU A 421 -26.92 8.96 6.42
C LEU A 421 -26.10 9.42 5.22
N VAL A 422 -24.89 8.90 5.09
CA VAL A 422 -23.97 9.27 4.02
C VAL A 422 -24.15 8.33 2.85
N TYR A 423 -24.28 8.89 1.65
CA TYR A 423 -24.26 8.15 0.40
C TYR A 423 -23.19 8.72 -0.53
N TYR A 424 -22.28 7.86 -0.99
CA TYR A 424 -21.14 8.20 -1.82
C TYR A 424 -21.42 7.92 -3.30
N ASN A 425 -21.36 8.97 -4.12
CA ASN A 425 -21.67 8.93 -5.55
C ASN A 425 -22.98 8.17 -5.89
N PRO A 426 -24.12 8.44 -5.21
CA PRO A 426 -25.34 7.70 -5.45
C PRO A 426 -25.93 8.01 -6.83
N SER A 427 -26.46 6.98 -7.49
CA SER A 427 -27.05 7.10 -8.83
C SER A 427 -28.48 7.68 -8.83
N ASP A 428 -29.21 7.57 -7.72
CA ASP A 428 -30.60 8.05 -7.60
C ASP A 428 -30.88 8.70 -6.23
N VAL A 429 -30.54 9.99 -6.12
CA VAL A 429 -30.76 10.79 -4.91
C VAL A 429 -32.25 10.93 -4.55
N GLN A 430 -33.16 10.92 -5.53
CA GLN A 430 -34.59 11.12 -5.26
C GLN A 430 -35.21 9.91 -4.57
N SER A 431 -34.85 8.70 -5.00
CA SER A 431 -35.30 7.47 -4.34
C SER A 431 -34.78 7.40 -2.91
N LEU A 432 -33.51 7.73 -2.68
CA LEU A 432 -32.91 7.76 -1.34
C LEU A 432 -33.60 8.77 -0.41
N HIS A 433 -33.90 9.97 -0.91
CA HIS A 433 -34.62 10.97 -0.11
C HIS A 433 -36.00 10.48 0.34
N GLN A 434 -36.75 9.80 -0.54
CA GLN A 434 -38.04 9.21 -0.19
C GLN A 434 -37.93 8.07 0.83
N GLU A 435 -36.85 7.29 0.80
CA GLU A 435 -36.60 6.24 1.78
C GLU A 435 -36.29 6.84 3.16
N VAL A 436 -35.46 7.90 3.21
CA VAL A 436 -35.14 8.59 4.46
C VAL A 436 -36.36 9.29 5.05
N GLU A 437 -37.23 9.92 4.25
CA GLU A 437 -38.48 10.54 4.72
C GLU A 437 -39.49 9.52 5.30
N GLN A 438 -39.37 8.24 4.95
CA GLN A 438 -40.24 7.18 5.47
C GLN A 438 -39.77 6.62 6.82
N LEU A 439 -38.57 7.00 7.26
CA LEU A 439 -38.05 6.60 8.56
C LEU A 439 -38.78 7.35 9.68
N ASP A 440 -39.05 6.66 10.77
CA ASP A 440 -39.64 7.24 11.99
C ASP A 440 -38.57 7.87 12.90
N ILE A 441 -37.47 8.36 12.31
CA ILE A 441 -36.32 8.97 13.00
C ILE A 441 -35.92 10.27 12.30
N GLU A 442 -35.39 11.22 13.07
CA GLU A 442 -34.84 12.46 12.52
C GLU A 442 -33.44 12.17 11.96
N ALA A 443 -33.35 12.03 10.63
CA ALA A 443 -32.10 11.76 9.92
C ALA A 443 -31.84 12.79 8.82
N LEU A 444 -30.57 13.15 8.65
CA LEU A 444 -30.09 14.02 7.57
C LEU A 444 -29.41 13.17 6.49
N LEU A 445 -29.75 13.42 5.22
CA LEU A 445 -29.15 12.75 4.08
C LEU A 445 -27.93 13.55 3.61
N LEU A 446 -26.73 12.97 3.77
CA LEU A 446 -25.48 13.54 3.29
C LEU A 446 -25.10 12.88 1.97
N ILE A 447 -25.25 13.60 0.86
CA ILE A 447 -24.78 13.13 -0.44
C ILE A 447 -23.35 13.63 -0.63
N VAL A 448 -22.43 12.70 -0.89
CA VAL A 448 -21.02 13.01 -1.11
C VAL A 448 -20.62 12.54 -2.50
N ALA A 449 -19.94 13.39 -3.27
CA ALA A 449 -19.51 13.06 -4.62
C ALA A 449 -18.10 13.58 -4.92
N GLU A 450 -17.39 12.93 -5.83
CA GLU A 450 -16.12 13.43 -6.36
C GLU A 450 -16.33 14.41 -7.53
N GLU A 451 -17.42 14.20 -8.29
CA GLU A 451 -17.77 14.97 -9.47
C GLU A 451 -18.86 16.01 -9.19
N GLU A 452 -18.97 17.02 -10.07
CA GLU A 452 -20.01 18.05 -9.98
C GLU A 452 -21.43 17.46 -10.06
N TYR A 453 -22.30 17.89 -9.14
CA TYR A 453 -23.71 17.49 -9.16
C TYR A 453 -24.44 18.09 -10.36
N THR A 454 -25.42 17.34 -10.88
CA THR A 454 -26.36 17.91 -11.85
C THR A 454 -27.22 19.00 -11.19
N GLU A 455 -27.60 20.04 -11.95
CA GLU A 455 -28.51 21.10 -11.47
C GLU A 455 -29.80 20.54 -10.85
N THR A 456 -30.30 19.40 -11.33
CA THR A 456 -31.50 18.75 -10.77
C THR A 456 -31.28 18.25 -9.34
N ILE A 457 -30.11 17.72 -9.03
CA ILE A 457 -29.76 17.27 -7.67
C ILE A 457 -29.57 18.48 -6.76
N ILE A 458 -28.86 19.52 -7.24
CA ILE A 458 -28.64 20.77 -6.50
C ILE A 458 -29.98 21.44 -6.16
N ASP A 459 -30.89 21.54 -7.14
CA ASP A 459 -32.22 22.11 -6.93
C ASP A 459 -33.04 21.27 -5.94
N SER A 460 -32.93 19.93 -5.99
CA SER A 460 -33.63 19.05 -5.05
C SER A 460 -33.13 19.25 -3.63
N ALA A 461 -31.82 19.31 -3.44
CA ALA A 461 -31.20 19.54 -2.12
C ALA A 461 -31.56 20.92 -1.55
N ARG A 462 -31.48 21.99 -2.35
CA ARG A 462 -31.84 23.36 -1.92
C ARG A 462 -33.30 23.52 -1.47
N ASN A 463 -34.18 22.68 -2.00
CA ASN A 463 -35.60 22.67 -1.65
C ASN A 463 -35.94 21.71 -0.51
N SER A 464 -34.96 20.98 0.03
CA SER A 464 -35.12 20.05 1.14
C SER A 464 -34.38 20.57 2.38
N GLU A 465 -35.00 20.42 3.55
CA GLU A 465 -34.33 20.67 4.83
C GLU A 465 -33.54 19.44 5.33
N THR A 466 -33.69 18.31 4.65
CA THR A 466 -33.12 17.02 5.08
C THR A 466 -32.01 16.51 4.17
N ILE A 467 -31.57 17.29 3.17
CA ILE A 467 -30.50 16.90 2.24
C ILE A 467 -29.39 17.93 2.30
N GLU A 468 -28.17 17.47 2.51
CA GLU A 468 -26.95 18.26 2.33
C GLU A 468 -26.05 17.62 1.27
N LEU A 469 -25.44 18.46 0.44
CA LEU A 469 -24.54 18.01 -0.62
C LEU A 469 -23.11 18.41 -0.30
N TYR A 470 -22.19 17.48 -0.53
CA TYR A 470 -20.76 17.64 -0.31
C TYR A 470 -19.93 17.15 -1.51
N TYR A 471 -18.81 17.82 -1.76
CA TYR A 471 -17.74 17.32 -2.63
C TYR A 471 -16.62 16.74 -1.77
N LEU A 472 -16.18 15.52 -2.06
CA LEU A 472 -15.00 14.92 -1.44
C LEU A 472 -13.82 15.01 -2.40
N ASP A 473 -12.72 15.58 -1.92
CA ASP A 473 -11.41 15.44 -2.53
C ASP A 473 -10.65 14.38 -1.75
N VAL A 474 -10.59 13.17 -2.32
CA VAL A 474 -9.98 11.99 -1.70
C VAL A 474 -8.48 12.23 -1.47
N GLY A 475 -7.79 12.83 -2.44
CA GLY A 475 -6.35 13.06 -2.38
C GLY A 475 -5.95 14.04 -1.27
N SER A 476 -6.76 15.07 -1.04
CA SER A 476 -6.53 16.05 0.04
C SER A 476 -7.30 15.77 1.33
N THR A 477 -8.07 14.69 1.37
CA THR A 477 -9.00 14.34 2.46
C THR A 477 -9.84 15.54 2.92
N THR A 478 -10.34 16.32 1.96
CA THR A 478 -11.18 17.50 2.24
C THR A 478 -12.60 17.33 1.74
N LEU A 479 -13.55 17.74 2.58
CA LEU A 479 -14.97 17.81 2.23
C LEU A 479 -15.32 19.27 1.90
N ARG A 480 -16.17 19.53 0.92
CA ARG A 480 -16.66 20.89 0.59
C ARG A 480 -18.16 20.91 0.48
N SER A 481 -18.84 21.82 1.17
CA SER A 481 -20.29 21.94 1.04
C SER A 481 -20.65 22.62 -0.28
N VAL A 482 -21.62 22.07 -1.02
CA VAL A 482 -22.05 22.61 -2.33
C VAL A 482 -22.67 24.00 -2.19
N ASP A 483 -23.45 24.25 -1.14
CA ASP A 483 -24.16 25.52 -0.97
C ASP A 483 -23.22 26.68 -0.59
N THR A 484 -22.13 26.38 0.13
CA THR A 484 -21.18 27.41 0.54
C THR A 484 -20.04 27.57 -0.46
N GLY A 485 -19.74 26.54 -1.27
CA GLY A 485 -18.55 26.49 -2.12
C GLY A 485 -17.25 26.53 -1.33
N LEU A 486 -17.34 26.44 0.00
CA LEU A 486 -16.22 26.49 0.92
C LEU A 486 -15.85 25.05 1.30
N PRO A 487 -14.54 24.73 1.37
CA PRO A 487 -14.14 23.50 2.02
C PRO A 487 -14.63 23.54 3.47
N VAL A 488 -15.33 22.48 3.88
CA VAL A 488 -15.44 22.09 5.28
C VAL A 488 -14.04 21.65 5.69
N ARG A 489 -13.19 22.64 5.96
CA ARG A 489 -11.77 22.43 6.24
C ARG A 489 -11.64 21.67 7.55
N SER A 490 -10.89 20.58 7.47
CA SER A 490 -10.28 19.88 8.59
C SER A 490 -9.82 20.86 9.66
N GLN A 491 -10.47 20.86 10.81
CA GLN A 491 -9.68 20.82 12.03
C GLN A 491 -9.20 19.39 12.15
N ALA A 492 -8.14 19.02 11.39
CA ALA A 492 -7.43 17.80 11.71
C ALA A 492 -7.06 17.90 13.20
N PRO A 493 -7.46 16.96 14.07
CA PRO A 493 -6.93 16.91 15.41
C PRO A 493 -5.52 16.33 15.29
N VAL A 494 -4.61 17.13 14.75
CA VAL A 494 -3.24 17.08 15.22
C VAL A 494 -3.37 17.60 16.64
N THR A 495 -3.20 16.73 17.63
CA THR A 495 -3.24 17.16 19.03
C THR A 495 -2.35 18.39 19.17
N LYS A 496 -2.71 19.34 20.05
CA LYS A 496 -1.90 20.54 20.28
C LYS A 496 -0.40 20.19 20.43
N SER A 497 -0.13 19.07 21.10
CA SER A 497 1.21 18.48 21.27
C SER A 497 1.91 18.09 19.97
N GLU A 498 1.23 17.45 19.02
CA GLU A 498 1.80 17.08 17.72
C GLU A 498 2.05 18.31 16.82
N VAL A 499 1.20 19.34 16.89
CA VAL A 499 1.46 20.60 16.17
C VAL A 499 2.69 21.29 16.76
N GLN A 500 2.80 21.29 18.09
CA GLN A 500 3.97 21.80 18.83
C GLN A 500 5.25 21.05 18.45
N GLU A 501 5.19 19.72 18.36
CA GLU A 501 6.31 18.88 17.94
C GLU A 501 6.70 19.19 16.49
N ARG A 502 5.74 19.30 15.58
CA ARG A 502 6.02 19.63 14.19
C ARG A 502 6.58 21.04 14.00
N LEU A 503 6.10 22.03 14.75
CA LEU A 503 6.68 23.37 14.79
C LEU A 503 8.11 23.34 15.30
N ARG A 504 8.40 22.52 16.31
CA ARG A 504 9.75 22.31 16.84
C ARG A 504 10.67 21.67 15.79
N ASP A 505 10.21 20.65 15.09
CA ASP A 505 10.99 20.00 14.02
C ASP A 505 11.33 20.96 12.88
N LEU A 506 10.36 21.76 12.44
CA LEU A 506 10.56 22.77 11.39
C LEU A 506 11.55 23.84 11.85
N TYR A 507 11.44 24.30 13.09
CA TYR A 507 12.37 25.25 13.70
C TYR A 507 13.79 24.69 13.78
N ASP A 508 13.97 23.46 14.27
CA ASP A 508 15.28 22.81 14.39
C ASP A 508 15.91 22.53 13.02
N SER A 509 15.09 22.13 12.04
CA SER A 509 15.52 21.95 10.65
C SER A 509 15.96 23.26 10.02
N ALA A 510 15.18 24.34 10.19
CA ALA A 510 15.51 25.68 9.68
C ALA A 510 16.82 26.23 10.29
N ASN A 511 17.17 25.78 11.50
CA ASN A 511 18.41 26.14 12.18
C ASN A 511 19.65 25.37 11.65
N THR A 512 19.46 24.12 11.20
CA THR A 512 20.55 23.17 10.95
C THR A 512 20.93 22.98 9.49
N VAL A 513 19.97 23.13 8.57
CA VAL A 513 20.21 22.97 7.13
C VAL A 513 21.18 24.04 6.62
N ASP A 514 22.18 23.70 5.81
CA ASP A 514 23.15 24.70 5.32
C ASP A 514 22.68 25.47 4.08
N ASN A 515 21.75 24.91 3.30
CA ASN A 515 21.26 25.49 2.06
C ASN A 515 20.35 26.70 2.33
N PRO A 516 20.68 27.91 1.83
CA PRO A 516 19.89 29.11 2.07
C PRO A 516 18.45 29.07 1.54
N GLN A 517 18.20 28.38 0.41
CA GLN A 517 16.86 28.24 -0.13
C GLN A 517 16.01 27.36 0.80
N GLN A 518 16.53 26.18 1.14
CA GLN A 518 15.84 25.26 2.05
C GLN A 518 15.59 25.89 3.42
N LYS A 519 16.50 26.73 3.92
CA LYS A 519 16.29 27.54 5.14
C LYS A 519 15.09 28.48 5.03
N GLY A 520 14.90 29.09 3.86
CA GLY A 520 13.75 29.94 3.55
C GLY A 520 12.46 29.11 3.54
N ASP A 521 12.44 28.05 2.74
CA ASP A 521 11.30 27.16 2.57
C ASP A 521 10.83 26.56 3.92
N LEU A 522 11.77 26.18 4.80
CA LEU A 522 11.45 25.65 6.13
C LEU A 522 10.87 26.72 7.07
N LEU A 523 11.34 27.97 6.98
CA LEU A 523 10.79 29.07 7.77
C LEU A 523 9.39 29.47 7.29
N GLU A 524 9.14 29.40 5.97
CA GLU A 524 7.82 29.60 5.38
C GLU A 524 6.84 28.52 5.84
N GLN A 525 7.24 27.25 5.79
CA GLN A 525 6.45 26.13 6.31
C GLN A 525 6.16 26.27 7.81
N PHE A 526 7.14 26.74 8.60
CA PHE A 526 6.93 27.06 10.01
C PHE A 526 5.85 28.14 10.19
N ALA A 527 5.97 29.25 9.46
CA ALA A 527 5.00 30.35 9.52
C ALA A 527 3.60 29.88 9.09
N GLU A 528 3.51 29.09 8.03
CA GLU A 528 2.27 28.52 7.54
C GLU A 528 1.60 27.65 8.60
N LEU A 529 2.35 26.72 9.20
CA LEU A 529 1.81 25.86 10.24
C LEU A 529 1.37 26.65 11.48
N LEU A 530 2.17 27.64 11.90
CA LEU A 530 1.86 28.51 13.02
C LEU A 530 0.52 29.25 12.80
N PHE A 531 0.38 29.95 11.67
CA PHE A 531 -0.83 30.72 11.37
C PHE A 531 -2.04 29.83 11.06
N LYS A 532 -1.85 28.66 10.45
CA LYS A 532 -2.96 27.73 10.16
C LYS A 532 -3.52 27.04 11.40
N ARG A 533 -2.67 26.74 12.39
CA ARG A 533 -3.03 25.80 13.48
C ARG A 533 -2.97 26.40 14.87
N TYR A 534 -2.16 27.43 15.11
CA TYR A 534 -1.97 28.02 16.44
C TYR A 534 -2.60 29.39 16.62
N ILE A 535 -2.76 30.15 15.54
CA ILE A 535 -3.35 31.49 15.57
C ILE A 535 -4.75 31.44 14.97
N SER A 536 -5.74 31.19 15.85
CA SER A 536 -7.15 31.06 15.47
C SER A 536 -7.76 32.32 14.84
N GLU A 537 -7.09 33.45 15.04
CA GLU A 537 -7.56 34.77 14.64
C GLU A 537 -7.30 35.10 13.16
N THR A 538 -6.45 34.29 12.52
CA THR A 538 -6.06 34.47 11.12
C THR A 538 -6.43 33.27 10.25
N GLU A 539 -6.62 33.51 8.96
CA GLU A 539 -6.78 32.48 7.95
C GLU A 539 -5.70 32.65 6.87
N VAL A 540 -4.94 31.60 6.58
CA VAL A 540 -3.96 31.63 5.47
C VAL A 540 -4.70 31.57 4.12
N LEU A 541 -4.66 32.66 3.36
CA LEU A 541 -5.30 32.78 2.04
C LEU A 541 -4.40 32.29 0.91
N ARG A 542 -3.09 32.57 0.99
CA ARG A 542 -2.11 32.24 -0.05
C ARG A 542 -0.77 31.85 0.58
N VAL A 543 -0.09 30.90 -0.06
CA VAL A 543 1.27 30.46 0.26
C VAL A 543 2.05 30.40 -1.04
N ASN A 544 3.26 30.95 -1.07
CA ASN A 544 4.19 30.94 -2.22
C ASN A 544 3.50 31.30 -3.54
N SER A 545 2.68 32.37 -3.50
CA SER A 545 1.88 32.78 -4.65
C SER A 545 2.60 33.83 -5.48
N GLU A 546 2.76 33.56 -6.78
CA GLU A 546 3.26 34.52 -7.75
C GLU A 546 2.11 35.35 -8.35
N THR A 547 2.19 36.68 -8.28
CA THR A 547 1.29 37.56 -9.05
C THR A 547 2.09 38.39 -10.05
N GLY A 548 2.14 37.94 -11.31
CA GLY A 548 2.66 38.67 -12.47
C GLY A 548 4.19 38.85 -12.52
N SER A 549 4.83 39.21 -11.41
CA SER A 549 6.29 39.39 -11.26
C SER A 549 6.79 39.38 -9.80
N GLU A 550 5.90 39.21 -8.82
CA GLU A 550 6.24 39.25 -7.39
C GLU A 550 5.78 37.97 -6.70
N GLU A 551 6.67 37.42 -5.87
CA GLU A 551 6.45 36.24 -5.03
C GLU A 551 6.09 36.69 -3.61
N PHE A 552 5.02 36.12 -3.06
CA PHE A 552 4.58 36.35 -1.68
C PHE A 552 4.73 35.09 -0.86
N ASP A 553 5.40 35.19 0.28
CA ASP A 553 5.63 34.08 1.20
C ASP A 553 4.27 33.62 1.76
N LEU A 554 3.56 34.46 2.52
CA LEU A 554 2.17 34.20 2.92
C LEU A 554 1.29 35.46 2.93
N VAL A 555 0.00 35.26 2.65
CA VAL A 555 -1.05 36.28 2.81
C VAL A 555 -2.13 35.74 3.75
N LEU A 556 -2.43 36.50 4.80
CA LEU A 556 -3.43 36.15 5.80
C LEU A 556 -4.68 37.02 5.66
N ARG A 557 -5.83 36.46 6.00
CA ARG A 557 -7.05 37.20 6.33
C ARG A 557 -7.15 37.30 7.85
N ASN A 558 -7.31 38.52 8.34
CA ASN A 558 -7.61 38.77 9.73
C ASN A 558 -9.13 38.77 9.93
N ASN A 559 -9.63 37.89 10.80
CA ASN A 559 -11.06 37.60 10.93
C ASN A 559 -11.67 38.08 12.26
N GLN A 560 -10.94 38.82 13.10
CA GLN A 560 -11.30 38.96 14.52
C GLN A 560 -11.47 40.38 15.06
N GLU A 561 -12.18 40.42 16.19
CA GLU A 561 -12.53 41.60 16.99
C GLU A 561 -11.83 41.62 18.36
N SER A 562 -10.79 40.83 18.57
CA SER A 562 -10.01 40.80 19.82
C SER A 562 -8.63 41.43 19.67
N ASP A 563 -8.15 42.13 20.70
CA ASP A 563 -6.78 42.66 20.79
C ASP A 563 -5.76 41.50 20.67
N PRO A 564 -4.66 41.66 19.89
CA PRO A 564 -4.26 42.84 19.12
C PRO A 564 -4.85 42.86 17.71
N TRP A 565 -5.48 41.76 17.29
CA TRP A 565 -5.96 41.51 15.93
C TRP A 565 -7.03 42.52 15.48
N GLU A 566 -7.90 43.00 16.37
CA GLU A 566 -8.92 44.02 16.03
C GLU A 566 -8.33 45.33 15.51
N ASN A 567 -7.06 45.60 15.87
CA ASN A 567 -6.35 46.82 15.48
C ASN A 567 -5.51 46.63 14.21
N LEU A 568 -5.37 45.40 13.73
CA LEU A 568 -4.63 45.08 12.50
C LEU A 568 -5.56 45.09 11.28
N SER A 569 -4.99 45.24 10.10
CA SER A 569 -5.76 45.27 8.86
C SER A 569 -6.38 43.92 8.48
N SER A 570 -7.45 43.96 7.68
CA SER A 570 -8.20 42.76 7.25
C SER A 570 -7.40 41.77 6.41
N ILE A 571 -6.34 42.24 5.76
CA ILE A 571 -5.39 41.44 4.98
C ILE A 571 -4.00 41.72 5.53
N ILE A 572 -3.29 40.69 5.95
CA ILE A 572 -1.95 40.83 6.53
C ILE A 572 -0.94 40.14 5.60
N MET A 573 0.12 40.86 5.25
CA MET A 573 1.23 40.28 4.49
C MET A 573 2.26 39.68 5.45
N VAL A 574 2.77 38.49 5.15
CA VAL A 574 3.85 37.86 5.93
C VAL A 574 5.07 37.66 5.04
N GLU A 575 6.23 38.07 5.53
CA GLU A 575 7.52 37.82 4.90
C GLU A 575 8.45 37.07 5.86
N CYS A 576 9.09 36.01 5.35
CA CYS A 576 10.01 35.13 6.06
C CYS A 576 11.43 35.32 5.54
N LYS A 577 12.40 35.52 6.45
CA LYS A 577 13.82 35.70 6.11
C LYS A 577 14.74 34.93 7.05
N ASN A 578 15.27 33.82 6.55
CA ASN A 578 16.26 33.01 7.24
C ASN A 578 17.69 33.28 6.73
N TRP A 579 18.19 34.49 6.99
CA TRP A 579 19.53 34.91 6.60
C TRP A 579 20.53 34.72 7.74
N SER A 580 21.82 34.56 7.43
CA SER A 580 22.89 34.44 8.43
C SER A 580 23.20 35.74 9.19
N GLY A 581 22.69 36.88 8.71
CA GLY A 581 22.78 38.18 9.37
C GLY A 581 21.39 38.78 9.58
N SER A 582 21.31 39.87 10.33
CA SER A 582 20.06 40.59 10.54
C SER A 582 19.53 41.24 9.26
N VAL A 583 18.22 41.43 9.18
CA VAL A 583 17.57 42.07 8.02
C VAL A 583 17.64 43.59 8.12
N GLY A 584 17.97 44.24 7.01
CA GLY A 584 18.08 45.69 6.91
C GLY A 584 16.77 46.39 6.53
N ALA A 585 16.82 47.72 6.47
CA ALA A 585 15.70 48.57 6.05
C ALA A 585 15.15 48.24 4.65
N ASN A 586 15.97 47.64 3.77
CA ASN A 586 15.56 47.21 2.44
C ASN A 586 14.48 46.12 2.47
N VAL A 587 14.58 45.16 3.40
CA VAL A 587 13.60 44.08 3.54
C VAL A 587 12.26 44.63 4.00
N ILE A 588 12.28 45.55 4.97
CA ILE A 588 11.08 46.23 5.47
C ILE A 588 10.41 47.06 4.35
N HIS A 589 11.22 47.70 3.50
CA HIS A 589 10.71 48.41 2.32
C HIS A 589 10.07 47.46 1.30
N THR A 590 10.67 46.30 1.05
CA THR A 590 10.10 45.26 0.18
C THR A 590 8.77 44.75 0.74
N LEU A 591 8.70 44.44 2.04
CA LEU A 591 7.45 44.02 2.70
C LEU A 591 6.32 45.04 2.48
N ASN A 592 6.58 46.33 2.71
CA ASN A 592 5.58 47.38 2.44
C ASN A 592 5.18 47.44 0.97
N SER A 593 6.16 47.37 0.05
CA SER A 593 5.89 47.43 -1.39
C SER A 593 5.02 46.25 -1.85
N LYS A 594 5.26 45.06 -1.31
CA LYS A 594 4.45 43.87 -1.56
C LYS A 594 3.06 43.98 -0.93
N ALA A 595 2.93 44.60 0.25
CA ALA A 595 1.62 44.85 0.86
C ALA A 595 0.79 45.84 0.01
N ASP A 596 1.43 46.88 -0.54
CA ASP A 596 0.78 47.85 -1.43
C ASP A 596 0.17 47.18 -2.67
N THR A 597 0.77 46.09 -3.20
CA THR A 597 0.23 45.36 -4.36
C THR A 597 -1.00 44.50 -4.02
N LEU A 598 -1.22 44.15 -2.76
CA LEU A 598 -2.45 43.51 -2.27
C LEU A 598 -3.61 44.51 -2.09
N GLY A 599 -3.32 45.81 -2.16
CA GLY A 599 -4.30 46.90 -2.15
C GLY A 599 -4.54 47.53 -0.78
N ALA A 600 -5.42 48.53 -0.74
CA ALA A 600 -5.60 49.41 0.42
C ALA A 600 -6.08 48.74 1.73
N ASN A 601 -6.48 47.46 1.65
CA ASN A 601 -6.92 46.67 2.80
C ASN A 601 -5.77 45.94 3.51
N CYS A 602 -4.54 46.07 3.00
CA CYS A 602 -3.33 45.51 3.60
C CYS A 602 -2.44 46.62 4.15
N THR A 603 -2.69 47.02 5.39
CA THR A 603 -1.91 48.06 6.10
C THR A 603 -1.07 47.49 7.24
N THR A 604 -0.94 46.17 7.30
CA THR A 604 -0.17 45.44 8.31
C THR A 604 0.72 44.41 7.63
N GLY A 605 2.00 44.39 8.01
CA GLY A 605 2.96 43.36 7.64
C GLY A 605 3.49 42.63 8.88
N ILE A 606 3.72 41.34 8.74
CA ILE A 606 4.43 40.50 9.70
C ILE A 606 5.77 40.10 9.07
N LEU A 607 6.86 40.33 9.79
CA LEU A 607 8.21 39.96 9.39
C LEU A 607 8.77 38.92 10.35
N LEU A 608 8.93 37.69 9.86
CA LEU A 608 9.67 36.63 10.56
C LEU A 608 11.11 36.65 10.06
N SER A 609 12.06 37.05 10.90
CA SER A 609 13.48 37.10 10.53
C SER A 609 14.33 36.34 11.52
N TRP A 610 15.08 35.34 11.06
CA TRP A 610 15.83 34.46 11.96
C TRP A 610 16.80 35.21 12.87
N ASN A 611 17.65 36.07 12.30
CA ASN A 611 18.67 36.83 13.05
C ASN A 611 18.22 38.27 13.39
N GLY A 612 16.91 38.50 13.48
CA GLY A 612 16.35 39.81 13.84
C GLY A 612 16.58 40.90 12.78
N ILE A 613 16.26 42.15 13.15
CA ILE A 613 16.45 43.35 12.32
C ILE A 613 17.74 44.08 12.72
N SER A 614 18.36 44.79 11.79
CA SER A 614 19.63 45.47 12.02
C SER A 614 19.45 46.70 12.92
N GLY A 615 20.04 46.66 14.13
CA GLY A 615 20.13 47.79 15.05
C GLY A 615 20.89 47.45 16.33
N SER A 616 22.03 48.10 16.53
CA SER A 616 22.48 48.52 17.87
C SER A 616 22.61 50.04 17.83
N GLU A 617 22.58 50.70 19.00
CA GLU A 617 22.33 52.12 19.32
C GLU A 617 22.81 53.25 18.37
N TYR A 618 23.51 52.98 17.27
CA TYR A 618 24.05 53.97 16.33
C TYR A 618 23.84 53.67 14.82
N GLU A 619 23.25 52.54 14.41
CA GLU A 619 22.91 52.23 13.01
C GLU A 619 21.45 51.74 12.87
N ASP A 620 20.53 52.60 13.29
CA ASP A 620 19.11 52.27 13.55
C ASP A 620 18.22 52.29 12.29
N ALA A 621 18.77 52.00 11.10
CA ALA A 621 18.07 52.23 9.82
C ALA A 621 16.80 51.37 9.66
N ALA A 622 16.79 50.13 10.17
CA ALA A 622 15.64 49.24 10.11
C ALA A 622 14.53 49.68 11.07
N HIS A 623 14.86 49.94 12.34
CA HIS A 623 13.90 50.45 13.32
C HIS A 623 13.34 51.82 12.93
N GLN A 624 14.20 52.71 12.44
CA GLN A 624 13.78 54.00 11.89
C GLN A 624 12.79 53.83 10.73
N ARG A 625 13.01 52.83 9.86
CA ARG A 625 12.10 52.55 8.75
C ARG A 625 10.74 52.04 9.22
N ILE A 626 10.69 51.20 10.26
CA ILE A 626 9.42 50.77 10.88
C ILE A 626 8.66 51.98 11.44
N ARG A 627 9.35 52.89 12.14
CA ARG A 627 8.74 54.14 12.66
C ARG A 627 8.17 55.00 11.54
N GLU A 628 8.89 55.14 10.44
CA GLU A 628 8.44 55.90 9.28
C GLU A 628 7.22 55.28 8.61
N LEU A 629 7.19 53.96 8.44
CA LEU A 629 6.05 53.24 7.86
C LEU A 629 4.82 53.34 8.76
N LYS A 630 4.99 53.21 10.07
CA LYS A 630 3.90 53.40 11.04
C LYS A 630 3.29 54.81 10.93
N GLN A 631 4.12 55.85 10.79
CA GLN A 631 3.63 57.22 10.53
C GLN A 631 2.91 57.35 9.18
N GLN A 632 3.20 56.47 8.22
CA GLN A 632 2.52 56.38 6.92
C GLN A 632 1.27 55.48 6.99
N GLY A 633 0.94 54.92 8.15
CA GLY A 633 -0.21 54.05 8.36
C GLY A 633 0.04 52.58 8.03
N PHE A 634 1.30 52.14 7.89
CA PHE A 634 1.68 50.75 7.70
C PHE A 634 2.38 50.20 8.94
N GLU A 635 1.77 49.21 9.57
CA GLU A 635 2.27 48.59 10.81
C GLU A 635 3.11 47.36 10.51
N VAL A 636 4.28 47.22 11.15
CA VAL A 636 5.16 46.07 10.96
C VAL A 636 5.37 45.37 12.29
N LEU A 637 4.78 44.18 12.44
CA LEU A 637 5.08 43.27 13.54
C LEU A 637 6.31 42.45 13.19
N HIS A 638 7.27 42.39 14.10
CA HIS A 638 8.54 41.72 13.89
C HIS A 638 8.73 40.57 14.89
N PHE A 639 9.09 39.40 14.38
CA PHE A 639 9.39 38.21 15.16
C PHE A 639 10.77 37.66 14.77
N ASP A 640 11.59 37.43 15.78
CA ASP A 640 12.92 36.86 15.63
C ASP A 640 12.99 35.40 16.10
N LYS A 641 14.18 34.80 16.01
CA LYS A 641 14.41 33.43 16.48
C LYS A 641 13.94 33.19 17.92
N SER A 642 14.17 34.15 18.83
CA SER A 642 13.77 34.02 20.24
C SER A 642 12.25 34.07 20.41
N SER A 643 11.59 34.87 19.58
CA SER A 643 10.13 34.98 19.54
C SER A 643 9.50 33.68 19.06
N MET A 644 10.03 33.11 17.98
CA MET A 644 9.55 31.83 17.42
C MET A 644 9.77 30.68 18.39
N GLU A 645 10.93 30.62 19.06
CA GLU A 645 11.21 29.63 20.11
C GLU A 645 10.20 29.76 21.26
N SER A 646 9.95 30.99 21.71
CA SER A 646 8.95 31.26 22.75
C SER A 646 7.53 30.86 22.31
N MET A 647 7.17 31.01 21.03
CA MET A 647 5.89 30.56 20.49
C MET A 647 5.73 29.04 20.50
N ILE A 648 6.81 28.30 20.25
CA ILE A 648 6.82 26.83 20.31
C ILE A 648 6.69 26.35 21.76
N GLU A 649 7.38 27.02 22.69
CA GLU A 649 7.37 26.67 24.12
C GLU A 649 6.09 27.10 24.84
N SER A 650 5.43 28.15 24.35
CA SER A 650 4.22 28.70 24.95
C SER A 650 2.98 27.87 24.60
N ASP A 651 2.10 27.73 25.59
CA ASP A 651 0.74 27.23 25.37
C ASP A 651 -0.20 28.30 24.78
N THR A 652 0.25 29.55 24.75
CA THR A 652 -0.50 30.76 24.38
C THR A 652 0.33 31.66 23.45
N PRO A 653 0.61 31.27 22.19
CA PRO A 653 1.40 32.09 21.27
C PRO A 653 0.84 33.50 21.03
N ASN A 654 -0.47 33.68 21.18
CA ASN A 654 -1.12 35.00 21.10
C ASN A 654 -0.56 36.02 22.11
N GLU A 655 -0.11 35.59 23.29
CA GLU A 655 0.52 36.51 24.25
C GLU A 655 1.83 37.11 23.71
N ILE A 656 2.52 36.40 22.81
CA ILE A 656 3.73 36.90 22.16
C ILE A 656 3.36 37.92 21.07
N PHE A 657 2.24 37.71 20.37
CA PHE A 657 1.69 38.72 19.44
C PHE A 657 1.28 39.99 20.19
N ASP A 658 0.60 39.85 21.34
CA ASP A 658 0.26 40.97 22.22
C ASP A 658 1.50 41.75 22.63
N GLN A 659 2.54 41.03 23.07
CA GLN A 659 3.80 41.66 23.46
C GLN A 659 4.42 42.43 22.28
N ARG A 660 4.50 41.83 21.09
CA ARG A 660 5.08 42.49 19.91
C ARG A 660 4.23 43.67 19.43
N TYR A 661 2.91 43.60 19.56
CA TYR A 661 2.03 44.71 19.26
C TYR A 661 2.21 45.87 20.26
N ILE A 662 2.32 45.57 21.56
CA ILE A 662 2.62 46.57 22.59
C ILE A 662 3.98 47.22 22.34
N GLU A 663 5.01 46.46 22.02
CA GLU A 663 6.33 46.98 21.63
C GLU A 663 6.22 47.88 20.40
N LEU A 664 5.49 47.46 19.37
CA LEU A 664 5.22 48.29 18.19
C LEU A 664 4.55 49.62 18.58
N ILE A 665 3.62 49.62 19.53
CA ILE A 665 2.94 50.85 19.99
C ILE A 665 3.86 51.74 20.85
N THR A 666 4.69 51.14 21.70
CA THR A 666 5.39 51.85 22.77
C THR A 666 6.84 52.23 22.44
N GLU A 667 7.53 51.44 21.61
CA GLU A 667 8.95 51.61 21.28
C GLU A 667 9.19 52.23 19.89
N TYR A 668 8.18 52.16 19.01
CA TYR A 668 8.20 52.71 17.65
C TYR A 668 7.15 53.80 17.46
#